data_AF-A0A7S3DWB7-F1
#
_entry.id   AF-A0A7S3DWB7-F1
#
_cell.length_a   1.000
_cell.length_b   1.000
_cell.length_c   1.000
_cell.angle_alpha   90.00
_cell.angle_beta   90.00
_cell.angle_gamma   90.00
#
_symmetry.space_group_name_H-M   'P 1'
#
loop_
_entity.id
_entity.type
_entity.pdbx_description
1 polymer ?
#
loop_
_entity_poly.entity_id
_entity_poly.type
_entity_poly.pdbx_seq_one_letter_code
_entity_poly.pdbx_strand_id
1 'polypeptide(L)'
;LRKIALKQIRFYVMDAQGLARQFGLAGRINMICTIAFFRLSQVIPLDDAVALLKASIVKTYSYKGEDVVQKNLDLLDTVLNNPDCLYQIEVPAKWRTMGSNDNTKQYENRHLALMDDEKVVKFMTDIGDPVSRLQGDEIPVSKFLENNLLGGVMITGTSKFEKRTPNPSGKIPQWEPNNCTQCNQCVFVCPHAAIRPFIVTKEEGDAAPHIETFDSVKAQGAELAGKRYALQVSVLDCTGCNACVEACPEQPKALEMTQSNDELMKKGEDNWNYAMTLPERGDLVEKTTVRGSQFQTPLMEFSGACSGCGETPYFKLLTQLFGERMVIANATGCSTIWGGSFPSNPYTTSKKTGRGPAWANSLFEDNAEYGLGMFTAMKQRRDKLCKLVLDYVHHFDLASEEDSKVSNEEQELVSLLKDWLEIRNEKSDRCTLLFDKMKPLFQAVLPNMAGDEDKATTPTHEKPLLAQIWSERDMFPKLSQWIVGGDGWAYDIGFGGLDHVEAFETNDVNVLVVDTEMYSNTGGQQSKATPAGASVKFAMGGKRQKKKSIGEMFMTYEHVYVASVALSNQSQVLQAMVEADAHAGPSIIIAYAPCIQQGVRPQGLNDMVDECRFAVDSGYWPLYRYHPELALESKNPFILDSKKLRKDVTSFLQRESRFINLKKKDPTIAEELWEAMNNNVHHRMEHLQQLAEGYKAFDHADDASVLTLYASETGTAQRVAEDFAAACTLSAGATAMDDLEVDDIDGKTCVFFIATCGQGAMPRNGKEFMEQLNARTEPFKEGTRFLMFGLGDSSYYFFVKAAKDVERCLEKLGATKMLASMGTGDDSADGGMEEGLHDWLDNVWPALEVPPPAEVPHIEPIKVTYSEKAVIRPEDDQRALNQFFHSDAIHATSTPIISNKKMCREGYNRDFRTVRIAKPSELNYQLGDALEIFPHNEPDRVSDFLHDYSTDFGAMTVVKLHAWGIDGEISLGSLFTYVLDLFGKPSKHFMQQLATFETDEAERQE
;
A
#
# COMPACT_ATOMS: atom_id res chain seq x y z
N LEU A 1 11.11 -50.76 9.81
CA LEU A 1 11.37 -51.97 10.63
C LEU A 1 12.46 -52.88 10.05
N ARG A 2 12.35 -53.37 8.81
CA ARG A 2 13.38 -54.23 8.19
C ARG A 2 14.79 -53.63 8.19
N LYS A 3 14.94 -52.38 7.74
CA LYS A 3 16.24 -51.65 7.77
C LYS A 3 16.85 -51.58 9.18
N ILE A 4 16.02 -51.36 10.21
CA ILE A 4 16.44 -51.32 11.64
C ILE A 4 17.06 -52.66 12.05
N ALA A 5 16.40 -53.78 11.72
CA ALA A 5 16.85 -55.11 12.10
C ALA A 5 18.05 -55.64 11.28
N LEU A 6 18.15 -55.28 10.00
CA LEU A 6 19.30 -55.62 9.14
C LEU A 6 20.56 -54.86 9.57
N LYS A 7 20.43 -53.57 9.87
CA LYS A 7 21.54 -52.73 10.32
C LYS A 7 21.83 -52.86 11.82
N GLN A 8 21.08 -53.71 12.55
CA GLN A 8 21.19 -53.89 14.01
C GLN A 8 21.18 -52.55 14.77
N ILE A 9 20.28 -51.65 14.39
CA ILE A 9 20.19 -50.33 15.00
C ILE A 9 19.74 -50.46 16.46
N ARG A 10 20.42 -49.77 17.38
CA ARG A 10 19.94 -49.59 18.76
C ARG A 10 18.74 -48.65 18.73
N PHE A 11 17.54 -49.20 18.84
CA PHE A 11 16.29 -48.47 18.63
C PHE A 11 15.71 -47.99 19.97
N TYR A 12 15.45 -46.69 20.09
CA TYR A 12 14.89 -46.07 21.29
C TYR A 12 13.60 -45.33 20.96
N VAL A 13 12.66 -45.31 21.91
CA VAL A 13 11.38 -44.59 21.81
C VAL A 13 11.12 -43.74 23.06
N MET A 14 10.38 -42.65 22.89
CA MET A 14 10.07 -41.68 23.92
C MET A 14 8.80 -40.91 23.55
N ASP A 15 7.88 -40.75 24.48
CA ASP A 15 6.71 -39.86 24.32
C ASP A 15 7.07 -38.42 24.70
N ALA A 16 7.85 -37.77 23.85
CA ALA A 16 8.30 -36.40 24.10
C ALA A 16 7.13 -35.40 24.13
N GLN A 17 6.06 -35.65 23.35
CA GLN A 17 4.90 -34.75 23.32
C GLN A 17 4.08 -34.86 24.61
N GLY A 18 3.80 -36.07 25.10
CA GLY A 18 3.12 -36.29 26.37
C GLY A 18 3.87 -35.65 27.53
N LEU A 19 5.19 -35.84 27.58
CA LEU A 19 6.07 -35.18 28.56
C LEU A 19 5.99 -33.65 28.46
N ALA A 20 6.15 -33.06 27.27
CA ALA A 20 6.05 -31.62 27.11
C ALA A 20 4.69 -31.04 27.56
N ARG A 21 3.58 -31.79 27.36
CA ARG A 21 2.24 -31.37 27.81
C ARG A 21 2.10 -31.42 29.33
N GLN A 22 2.65 -32.43 30.00
CA GLN A 22 2.62 -32.54 31.47
C GLN A 22 3.25 -31.32 32.17
N PHE A 23 4.30 -30.74 31.57
CA PHE A 23 5.00 -29.56 32.09
C PHE A 23 4.45 -28.23 31.54
N GLY A 24 3.34 -28.25 30.79
CA GLY A 24 2.71 -27.04 30.25
C GLY A 24 3.53 -26.34 29.16
N LEU A 25 4.42 -27.05 28.47
CA LEU A 25 5.31 -26.50 27.43
C LEU A 25 4.71 -26.58 26.01
N ALA A 26 3.37 -26.70 25.92
CA ALA A 26 2.60 -26.67 24.67
C ALA A 26 3.15 -27.60 23.56
N GLY A 27 3.63 -28.79 23.93
CA GLY A 27 4.15 -29.78 22.98
C GLY A 27 5.55 -29.48 22.43
N ARG A 28 6.29 -28.50 22.96
CA ARG A 28 7.69 -28.24 22.56
C ARG A 28 8.62 -29.35 23.03
N ILE A 29 9.11 -30.15 22.09
CA ILE A 29 9.95 -31.32 22.37
C ILE A 29 11.46 -31.07 22.28
N ASN A 30 11.88 -29.86 21.89
CA ASN A 30 13.29 -29.54 21.59
C ASN A 30 14.24 -29.94 22.73
N MET A 31 13.98 -29.50 23.96
CA MET A 31 14.83 -29.80 25.11
C MET A 31 14.87 -31.30 25.43
N ILE A 32 13.75 -31.99 25.27
CA ILE A 32 13.60 -33.43 25.50
C ILE A 32 14.43 -34.23 24.48
N CYS A 33 14.33 -33.87 23.20
CA CYS A 33 15.10 -34.52 22.14
C CYS A 33 16.59 -34.22 22.27
N THR A 34 16.97 -33.00 22.69
CA THR A 34 18.37 -32.64 22.92
C THR A 34 18.99 -33.46 24.04
N ILE A 35 18.29 -33.68 25.15
CA ILE A 35 18.85 -34.52 26.22
C ILE A 35 18.94 -35.99 25.80
N ALA A 36 17.96 -36.51 25.05
CA ALA A 36 18.03 -37.85 24.47
C ALA A 36 19.25 -37.98 23.54
N PHE A 37 19.53 -36.96 22.72
CA PHE A 37 20.71 -36.92 21.86
C PHE A 37 22.01 -37.04 22.66
N PHE A 38 22.22 -36.24 23.71
CA PHE A 38 23.46 -36.31 24.49
C PHE A 38 23.61 -37.64 25.25
N ARG A 39 22.50 -38.16 25.79
CA ARG A 39 22.48 -39.46 26.48
C ARG A 39 22.86 -40.63 25.56
N LEU A 40 22.40 -40.61 24.31
CA LEU A 40 22.61 -41.71 23.36
C LEU A 40 23.89 -41.59 22.53
N SER A 41 24.28 -40.37 22.17
CA SER A 41 25.44 -40.12 21.30
C SER A 41 26.77 -40.17 22.03
N GLN A 42 26.79 -39.82 23.33
CA GLN A 42 27.99 -39.77 24.17
C GLN A 42 29.14 -38.95 23.55
N VAL A 43 28.81 -37.92 22.76
CA VAL A 43 29.80 -37.00 22.15
C VAL A 43 30.59 -36.21 23.19
N ILE A 44 30.02 -36.02 24.37
CA ILE A 44 30.64 -35.48 25.59
C ILE A 44 30.07 -36.23 26.82
N PRO A 45 30.73 -36.17 27.99
CA PRO A 45 30.17 -36.70 29.23
C PRO A 45 28.78 -36.12 29.51
N LEU A 46 27.85 -36.97 29.96
CA LEU A 46 26.46 -36.57 30.16
C LEU A 46 26.32 -35.43 31.18
N ASP A 47 27.08 -35.49 32.27
CA ASP A 47 27.03 -34.47 33.32
C ASP A 47 27.45 -33.09 32.80
N ASP A 48 28.48 -33.04 31.95
CA ASP A 48 28.92 -31.80 31.29
C ASP A 48 27.85 -31.28 30.33
N ALA A 49 27.21 -32.15 29.55
CA ALA A 49 26.12 -31.79 28.66
C ALA A 49 24.93 -31.20 29.44
N VAL A 50 24.56 -31.82 30.55
CA VAL A 50 23.46 -31.35 31.42
C VAL A 50 23.77 -29.98 32.00
N ALA A 51 24.99 -29.76 32.50
CA ALA A 51 25.40 -28.47 33.03
C ALA A 51 25.31 -27.36 31.96
N LEU A 52 25.82 -27.63 30.75
CA LEU A 52 25.74 -26.69 29.63
C LEU A 52 24.30 -26.44 29.17
N LEU A 53 23.43 -27.46 29.16
CA LEU A 53 22.03 -27.32 28.79
C LEU A 53 21.26 -26.48 29.81
N LYS A 54 21.45 -26.71 31.11
CA LYS A 54 20.84 -25.89 32.16
C LYS A 54 21.27 -24.43 32.03
N ALA A 55 22.57 -24.17 31.83
CA ALA A 55 23.07 -22.81 31.58
C ALA A 55 22.46 -22.18 30.32
N SER A 56 22.31 -22.96 29.24
CA SER A 56 21.69 -22.51 27.99
C SER A 56 20.21 -22.18 28.15
N ILE A 57 19.44 -22.98 28.91
CA ILE A 57 18.03 -22.71 29.23
C ILE A 57 17.89 -21.35 29.92
N VAL A 58 18.66 -21.11 30.98
CA VAL A 58 18.63 -19.83 31.71
C VAL A 58 18.98 -18.67 30.79
N LYS A 59 20.10 -18.78 30.05
CA LYS A 59 20.54 -17.74 29.12
C LYS A 59 19.51 -17.44 28.03
N THR A 60 18.89 -18.48 27.48
CA THR A 60 17.99 -18.36 26.32
C THR A 60 16.58 -17.94 26.70
N TYR A 61 16.08 -18.31 27.88
CA TYR A 61 14.67 -18.12 28.24
C TYR A 61 14.43 -17.14 29.38
N SER A 62 15.47 -16.62 30.04
CA SER A 62 15.33 -15.63 31.13
C SER A 62 14.45 -14.43 30.78
N TYR A 63 14.52 -13.92 29.54
CA TYR A 63 13.67 -12.81 29.07
C TYR A 63 12.17 -13.14 29.01
N LYS A 64 11.79 -14.44 29.04
CA LYS A 64 10.41 -14.91 29.06
C LYS A 64 9.82 -15.03 30.47
N GLY A 65 10.64 -14.85 31.51
CA GLY A 65 10.25 -14.95 32.91
C GLY A 65 10.66 -16.27 33.57
N GLU A 66 10.76 -16.23 34.89
CA GLU A 66 11.31 -17.32 35.71
C GLU A 66 10.49 -18.61 35.60
N ASP A 67 9.15 -18.51 35.50
CA ASP A 67 8.26 -19.68 35.34
C ASP A 67 8.60 -20.50 34.08
N VAL A 68 8.91 -19.84 32.97
CA VAL A 68 9.30 -20.54 31.72
C VAL A 68 10.65 -21.22 31.87
N VAL A 69 11.61 -20.56 32.53
CA VAL A 69 12.93 -21.14 32.82
C VAL A 69 12.77 -22.38 33.69
N GLN A 70 12.04 -22.26 34.80
CA GLN A 70 11.84 -23.34 35.77
C GLN A 70 11.15 -24.55 35.13
N LYS A 71 10.09 -24.35 34.34
CA LYS A 71 9.41 -25.44 33.61
C LYS A 71 10.35 -26.22 32.69
N ASN A 72 11.28 -25.54 32.01
CA ASN A 72 12.27 -26.20 31.16
C ASN A 72 13.32 -26.97 31.97
N LEU A 73 13.74 -26.44 33.12
CA LEU A 73 14.66 -27.12 34.03
C LEU A 73 14.01 -28.36 34.67
N ASP A 74 12.77 -28.25 35.14
CA ASP A 74 12.02 -29.36 35.75
C ASP A 74 11.78 -30.49 34.74
N LEU A 75 11.43 -30.13 33.50
CA LEU A 75 11.30 -31.10 32.41
C LEU A 75 12.62 -31.81 32.16
N LEU A 76 13.74 -31.06 32.07
CA LEU A 76 15.07 -31.63 31.85
C LEU A 76 15.43 -32.62 32.97
N ASP A 77 15.23 -32.23 34.22
CA ASP A 77 15.52 -33.06 35.39
C ASP A 77 14.62 -34.31 35.44
N THR A 78 13.37 -34.19 35.02
CA THR A 78 12.46 -35.34 34.93
C THR A 78 12.92 -36.34 33.88
N VAL A 79 13.34 -35.88 32.70
CA VAL A 79 13.83 -36.77 31.63
C VAL A 79 15.18 -37.41 32.00
N LEU A 80 16.01 -36.70 32.77
CA LEU A 80 17.29 -37.22 33.27
C LEU A 80 17.12 -38.28 34.35
N ASN A 81 16.27 -38.00 35.35
CA ASN A 81 16.12 -38.84 36.54
C ASN A 81 15.16 -40.01 36.31
N ASN A 82 14.33 -39.96 35.28
CA ASN A 82 13.42 -41.04 34.94
C ASN A 82 13.97 -41.85 33.74
N PRO A 83 14.60 -43.02 33.97
CA PRO A 83 15.11 -43.86 32.89
C PRO A 83 14.00 -44.41 31.99
N ASP A 84 12.75 -44.50 32.45
CA ASP A 84 11.62 -45.02 31.70
C ASP A 84 11.12 -44.04 30.63
N CYS A 85 11.55 -42.78 30.66
CA CYS A 85 11.24 -41.79 29.63
C CYS A 85 11.89 -42.12 28.27
N LEU A 86 13.02 -42.85 28.25
CA LEU A 86 13.73 -43.24 27.03
C LEU A 86 13.92 -44.76 27.01
N TYR A 87 13.00 -45.45 26.35
CA TYR A 87 12.97 -46.91 26.35
C TYR A 87 13.72 -47.48 25.14
N GLN A 88 14.65 -48.41 25.37
CA GLN A 88 15.28 -49.17 24.30
C GLN A 88 14.37 -50.34 23.89
N ILE A 89 14.01 -50.41 22.61
CA ILE A 89 13.29 -51.55 22.04
C ILE A 89 14.31 -52.61 21.61
N GLU A 90 14.22 -53.80 22.21
CA GLU A 90 14.83 -55.04 21.73
C GLU A 90 14.31 -55.34 20.30
N VAL A 91 15.16 -55.17 19.29
CA VAL A 91 14.76 -55.28 17.88
C VAL A 91 14.45 -56.75 17.53
N PRO A 92 13.19 -57.12 17.22
CA PRO A 92 12.84 -58.51 16.96
C PRO A 92 13.52 -59.06 15.69
N ALA A 93 14.13 -60.24 15.79
CA ALA A 93 14.80 -60.89 14.64
C ALA A 93 13.86 -61.09 13.43
N LYS A 94 12.56 -61.34 13.69
CA LYS A 94 11.52 -61.47 12.65
C LYS A 94 11.39 -60.26 11.73
N TRP A 95 11.81 -59.07 12.15
CA TRP A 95 11.76 -57.87 11.30
C TRP A 95 12.73 -57.96 10.10
N ARG A 96 13.76 -58.82 10.14
CA ARG A 96 14.69 -59.00 9.01
C ARG A 96 14.03 -59.61 7.77
N THR A 97 13.06 -60.48 7.99
CA THR A 97 12.35 -61.26 6.96
C THR A 97 10.96 -60.72 6.65
N MET A 98 10.52 -59.65 7.32
CA MET A 98 9.27 -58.98 6.95
C MET A 98 9.37 -58.44 5.52
N GLY A 99 8.44 -58.86 4.66
CA GLY A 99 8.27 -58.30 3.32
C GLY A 99 7.89 -56.81 3.37
N SER A 100 8.03 -56.10 2.25
CA SER A 100 7.33 -54.83 2.08
C SER A 100 5.84 -55.13 1.99
N ASN A 101 5.01 -54.54 2.85
CA ASN A 101 3.56 -54.62 2.64
C ASN A 101 3.20 -53.87 1.36
N ASP A 102 2.42 -54.52 0.47
CA ASP A 102 1.85 -53.88 -0.74
C ASP A 102 0.93 -52.69 -0.41
N ASN A 103 0.49 -52.54 0.85
CA ASN A 103 -0.29 -51.40 1.32
C ASN A 103 0.40 -50.04 1.12
N THR A 104 1.72 -50.01 0.93
CA THR A 104 2.47 -48.77 0.61
C THR A 104 2.01 -48.20 -0.74
N LYS A 105 1.82 -49.06 -1.76
CA LYS A 105 1.26 -48.68 -3.07
C LYS A 105 -0.21 -48.27 -3.00
N GLN A 106 -0.94 -48.75 -2.00
CA GLN A 106 -2.35 -48.45 -1.80
C GLN A 106 -2.58 -47.07 -1.15
N TYR A 107 -1.62 -46.60 -0.34
CA TYR A 107 -1.58 -45.22 0.17
C TYR A 107 -1.10 -44.25 -0.91
N GLU A 108 -0.13 -44.66 -1.73
CA GLU A 108 0.45 -43.88 -2.85
C GLU A 108 -0.56 -43.56 -3.97
N ASN A 109 -1.65 -44.31 -4.11
CA ASN A 109 -2.63 -44.13 -5.19
C ASN A 109 -4.00 -43.57 -4.75
N ARG A 110 -4.23 -43.33 -3.45
CA ARG A 110 -5.56 -42.93 -2.94
C ARG A 110 -5.98 -41.53 -3.37
N HIS A 111 -5.05 -40.56 -3.34
CA HIS A 111 -5.32 -39.20 -3.82
C HIS A 111 -5.38 -39.14 -5.35
N LEU A 112 -4.56 -39.96 -6.04
CA LEU A 112 -4.55 -40.08 -7.51
C LEU A 112 -5.89 -40.64 -8.05
N ALA A 113 -6.53 -41.56 -7.33
CA ALA A 113 -7.83 -42.11 -7.71
C ALA A 113 -9.00 -41.13 -7.58
N LEU A 114 -8.79 -39.97 -6.94
CA LEU A 114 -9.76 -38.87 -6.81
C LEU A 114 -9.52 -37.76 -7.85
N MET A 115 -8.58 -37.96 -8.78
CA MET A 115 -8.21 -36.99 -9.80
C MET A 115 -8.84 -37.34 -11.15
N ASP A 116 -9.52 -36.37 -11.75
CA ASP A 116 -10.10 -36.53 -13.10
C ASP A 116 -9.17 -35.95 -14.20
N ASP A 117 -8.08 -35.27 -13.84
CA ASP A 117 -7.14 -34.64 -14.77
C ASP A 117 -5.86 -35.48 -14.94
N GLU A 118 -5.73 -36.15 -16.08
CA GLU A 118 -4.58 -36.99 -16.42
C GLU A 118 -3.24 -36.23 -16.40
N LYS A 119 -3.23 -34.94 -16.75
CA LYS A 119 -1.99 -34.13 -16.72
C LYS A 119 -1.52 -33.92 -15.29
N VAL A 120 -2.45 -33.63 -14.39
CA VAL A 120 -2.14 -33.43 -12.98
C VAL A 120 -1.72 -34.75 -12.32
N VAL A 121 -2.42 -35.85 -12.62
CA VAL A 121 -2.04 -37.20 -12.15
C VAL A 121 -0.62 -37.55 -12.59
N LYS A 122 -0.30 -37.32 -13.85
CA LYS A 122 1.04 -37.58 -14.40
C LYS A 122 2.10 -36.72 -13.70
N PHE A 123 1.85 -35.43 -13.52
CA PHE A 123 2.76 -34.52 -12.82
C PHE A 123 2.99 -34.94 -11.36
N MET A 124 1.92 -35.24 -10.61
CA MET A 124 2.05 -35.68 -9.22
C MET A 124 2.83 -36.99 -9.11
N THR A 125 2.56 -37.94 -10.01
CA THR A 125 3.25 -39.24 -10.04
C THR A 125 4.74 -39.10 -10.37
N ASP A 126 5.06 -38.35 -11.43
CA ASP A 126 6.43 -38.21 -11.93
C ASP A 126 7.28 -37.24 -11.08
N ILE A 127 6.68 -36.23 -10.46
CA ILE A 127 7.38 -35.08 -9.87
C ILE A 127 6.86 -34.73 -8.48
N GLY A 128 5.56 -34.41 -8.33
CA GLY A 128 5.01 -33.85 -7.09
C GLY A 128 5.20 -34.75 -5.85
N ASP A 129 4.84 -36.03 -5.97
CA ASP A 129 4.96 -37.00 -4.89
C ASP A 129 6.43 -37.37 -4.60
N PRO A 130 7.31 -37.61 -5.60
CA PRO A 130 8.74 -37.76 -5.35
C PRO A 130 9.36 -36.57 -4.60
N VAL A 131 9.04 -35.33 -4.98
CA VAL A 131 9.52 -34.14 -4.25
C VAL A 131 9.01 -34.14 -2.80
N SER A 132 7.73 -34.45 -2.61
CA SER A 132 7.11 -34.53 -1.27
C SER A 132 7.74 -35.63 -0.39
N ARG A 133 8.28 -36.70 -1.00
CA ARG A 133 9.02 -37.77 -0.33
C ARG A 133 10.51 -37.45 -0.11
N LEU A 134 10.95 -36.22 -0.42
CA LEU A 134 12.36 -35.80 -0.37
C LEU A 134 13.25 -36.57 -1.35
N GLN A 135 12.70 -36.89 -2.53
CA GLN A 135 13.39 -37.60 -3.62
C GLN A 135 13.50 -36.72 -4.88
N GLY A 136 13.34 -35.40 -4.75
CA GLY A 136 13.36 -34.47 -5.88
C GLY A 136 14.66 -34.50 -6.68
N ASP A 137 15.80 -34.67 -6.01
CA ASP A 137 17.12 -34.78 -6.66
C ASP A 137 17.27 -36.02 -7.55
N GLU A 138 16.40 -37.03 -7.40
CA GLU A 138 16.43 -38.27 -8.21
C GLU A 138 15.64 -38.12 -9.53
N ILE A 139 14.90 -37.01 -9.72
CA ILE A 139 14.07 -36.78 -10.91
C ILE A 139 14.94 -36.34 -12.09
N PRO A 140 14.98 -37.08 -13.21
CA PRO A 140 15.78 -36.69 -14.36
C PRO A 140 15.11 -35.53 -15.14
N VAL A 141 15.92 -34.75 -15.84
CA VAL A 141 15.47 -33.63 -16.70
C VAL A 141 14.36 -34.05 -17.67
N SER A 142 14.41 -35.27 -18.19
CA SER A 142 13.38 -35.79 -19.11
C SER A 142 11.97 -35.77 -18.51
N LYS A 143 11.82 -35.96 -17.19
CA LYS A 143 10.51 -35.91 -16.53
C LYS A 143 9.89 -34.52 -16.53
N PHE A 144 10.70 -33.48 -16.46
CA PHE A 144 10.21 -32.10 -16.58
C PHE A 144 9.73 -31.81 -18.00
N LEU A 145 10.44 -32.32 -19.02
CA LEU A 145 10.05 -32.19 -20.43
C LEU A 145 8.79 -32.99 -20.75
N GLU A 146 8.69 -34.24 -20.28
CA GLU A 146 7.52 -35.12 -20.45
C GLU A 146 6.25 -34.56 -19.77
N ASN A 147 6.40 -33.65 -18.80
CA ASN A 147 5.29 -32.96 -18.12
C ASN A 147 5.08 -31.53 -18.64
N ASN A 148 5.70 -31.16 -19.76
CA ASN A 148 5.56 -29.85 -20.41
C ASN A 148 5.90 -28.65 -19.51
N LEU A 149 6.92 -28.78 -18.66
CA LEU A 149 7.33 -27.73 -17.71
C LEU A 149 8.46 -26.83 -18.26
N LEU A 150 8.68 -26.84 -19.58
CA LEU A 150 9.69 -26.01 -20.22
C LEU A 150 9.35 -24.52 -19.99
N GLY A 151 10.36 -23.71 -19.66
CA GLY A 151 10.16 -22.28 -19.37
C GLY A 151 9.64 -21.98 -17.96
N GLY A 152 9.62 -22.97 -17.05
CA GLY A 152 9.23 -22.75 -15.66
C GLY A 152 7.71 -22.75 -15.42
N VAL A 153 6.93 -23.25 -16.39
CA VAL A 153 5.48 -23.41 -16.26
C VAL A 153 5.18 -24.47 -15.20
N MET A 154 4.25 -24.16 -14.29
CA MET A 154 3.76 -25.09 -13.28
C MET A 154 2.33 -25.54 -13.59
N ILE A 155 2.04 -26.79 -13.26
CA ILE A 155 0.67 -27.31 -13.30
C ILE A 155 -0.16 -26.63 -12.20
N THR A 156 -1.39 -26.23 -12.52
CA THR A 156 -2.31 -25.59 -11.59
C THR A 156 -3.04 -26.62 -10.72
N GLY A 157 -3.45 -26.20 -9.52
CA GLY A 157 -4.34 -26.96 -8.64
C GLY A 157 -3.71 -28.21 -8.05
N THR A 158 -2.40 -28.22 -7.82
CA THR A 158 -1.69 -29.38 -7.25
C THR A 158 -1.80 -29.43 -5.72
N SER A 159 -2.08 -28.30 -5.04
CA SER A 159 -2.17 -28.23 -3.57
C SER A 159 -3.26 -29.13 -2.98
N LYS A 160 -4.38 -29.31 -3.68
CA LYS A 160 -5.54 -30.10 -3.22
C LYS A 160 -5.23 -31.59 -3.02
N PHE A 161 -4.08 -32.03 -3.48
CA PHE A 161 -3.61 -33.40 -3.39
C PHE A 161 -2.59 -33.63 -2.26
N GLU A 162 -2.10 -32.58 -1.62
CA GLU A 162 -1.09 -32.73 -0.57
C GLU A 162 -1.66 -33.34 0.72
N LYS A 163 -2.89 -32.96 1.10
CA LYS A 163 -3.63 -33.48 2.27
C LYS A 163 -2.77 -33.62 3.55
N ARG A 164 -2.07 -32.53 3.88
CA ARG A 164 -0.91 -32.52 4.82
C ARG A 164 -1.24 -32.78 6.28
N THR A 165 -2.51 -32.64 6.67
CA THR A 165 -2.96 -32.47 8.06
C THR A 165 -2.08 -31.43 8.81
N PRO A 166 -1.95 -30.19 8.31
CA PRO A 166 -1.04 -29.17 8.84
C PRO A 166 -1.63 -28.50 10.09
N ASN A 167 -2.06 -29.31 11.07
CA ASN A 167 -2.85 -28.88 12.22
C ASN A 167 -2.05 -29.02 13.53
N PRO A 168 -1.19 -28.05 13.87
CA PRO A 168 -0.41 -28.10 15.10
C PRO A 168 -1.29 -28.04 16.36
N SER A 169 -2.53 -27.54 16.26
CA SER A 169 -3.46 -27.48 17.39
C SER A 169 -4.06 -28.85 17.73
N GLY A 170 -4.07 -29.78 16.78
CA GLY A 170 -4.81 -31.04 16.90
C GLY A 170 -6.32 -30.85 17.04
N LYS A 171 -6.86 -29.68 16.66
CA LYS A 171 -8.29 -29.35 16.74
C LYS A 171 -8.84 -28.95 15.38
N ILE A 172 -10.08 -29.34 15.09
CA ILE A 172 -10.81 -28.99 13.87
C ILE A 172 -12.13 -28.30 14.22
N PRO A 173 -12.63 -27.37 13.39
CA PRO A 173 -13.92 -26.76 13.63
C PRO A 173 -15.03 -27.79 13.40
N GLN A 174 -15.93 -27.91 14.37
CA GLN A 174 -17.15 -28.71 14.29
C GLN A 174 -18.36 -27.78 14.20
N TRP A 175 -19.27 -28.09 13.28
CA TRP A 175 -20.45 -27.29 12.99
C TRP A 175 -21.64 -27.72 13.85
N GLU A 176 -22.31 -26.74 14.47
CA GLU A 176 -23.60 -26.89 15.16
C GLU A 176 -24.69 -26.25 14.30
N PRO A 177 -25.49 -27.05 13.58
CA PRO A 177 -26.44 -26.52 12.61
C PRO A 177 -27.56 -25.68 13.23
N ASN A 178 -27.97 -25.95 14.48
CA ASN A 178 -29.09 -25.23 15.10
C ASN A 178 -28.76 -23.78 15.46
N ASN A 179 -27.47 -23.48 15.66
CA ASN A 179 -26.99 -22.12 15.93
C ASN A 179 -26.62 -21.37 14.63
N CYS A 180 -26.64 -22.03 13.47
CA CYS A 180 -26.08 -21.48 12.25
C CYS A 180 -27.06 -20.61 11.47
N THR A 181 -26.69 -19.34 11.26
CA THR A 181 -27.45 -18.39 10.43
C THR A 181 -27.11 -18.44 8.94
N GLN A 182 -26.30 -19.40 8.50
CA GLN A 182 -25.91 -19.58 7.08
C GLN A 182 -25.30 -18.31 6.44
N CYS A 183 -24.60 -17.51 7.24
CA CYS A 183 -24.03 -16.22 6.82
C CYS A 183 -22.74 -16.35 6.00
N ASN A 184 -22.09 -17.52 6.03
CA ASN A 184 -20.81 -17.85 5.38
C ASN A 184 -19.60 -17.00 5.81
N GLN A 185 -19.68 -16.20 6.88
CA GLN A 185 -18.53 -15.41 7.37
C GLN A 185 -17.33 -16.28 7.78
N CYS A 186 -17.59 -17.48 8.32
CA CYS A 186 -16.56 -18.46 8.66
C CYS A 186 -15.77 -18.98 7.44
N VAL A 187 -16.42 -19.05 6.28
CA VAL A 187 -15.83 -19.43 4.99
C VAL A 187 -15.03 -18.28 4.40
N PHE A 188 -15.57 -17.06 4.52
CA PHE A 188 -14.94 -15.84 4.04
C PHE A 188 -13.52 -15.67 4.60
N VAL A 189 -13.38 -15.81 5.92
CA VAL A 189 -12.10 -15.59 6.64
C VAL A 189 -11.16 -16.78 6.61
N CYS A 190 -11.57 -17.94 6.08
CA CYS A 190 -10.72 -19.13 6.09
C CYS A 190 -9.49 -18.92 5.18
N PRO A 191 -8.27 -18.91 5.73
CA PRO A 191 -7.07 -18.61 4.95
C PRO A 191 -6.63 -19.74 4.00
N HIS A 192 -7.26 -20.92 4.09
CA HIS A 192 -6.86 -22.10 3.32
C HIS A 192 -8.01 -22.69 2.50
N ALA A 193 -9.18 -22.03 2.44
CA ALA A 193 -10.39 -22.58 1.81
C ALA A 193 -10.79 -23.98 2.32
N ALA A 194 -10.45 -24.28 3.58
CA ALA A 194 -10.63 -25.58 4.22
C ALA A 194 -12.00 -25.76 4.89
N ILE A 195 -12.88 -24.77 4.84
CA ILE A 195 -14.29 -24.88 5.23
C ILE A 195 -15.12 -24.28 4.09
N ARG A 196 -16.15 -24.99 3.64
CA ARG A 196 -16.98 -24.57 2.50
C ARG A 196 -18.46 -24.86 2.72
N PRO A 197 -19.36 -23.98 2.22
CA PRO A 197 -20.78 -24.23 2.22
C PRO A 197 -21.19 -24.96 0.94
N PHE A 198 -22.16 -25.85 1.05
CA PHE A 198 -22.72 -26.62 -0.06
C PHE A 198 -24.24 -26.43 -0.10
N ILE A 199 -24.74 -26.21 -1.32
CA ILE A 199 -26.18 -26.23 -1.61
C ILE A 199 -26.50 -27.61 -2.15
N VAL A 200 -27.23 -28.40 -1.37
CA VAL A 200 -27.52 -29.82 -1.67
C VAL A 200 -29.03 -30.04 -1.77
N THR A 201 -29.46 -31.06 -2.52
CA THR A 201 -30.84 -31.55 -2.41
C THR A 201 -31.01 -32.37 -1.13
N LYS A 202 -32.25 -32.74 -0.81
CA LYS A 202 -32.50 -33.64 0.32
C LYS A 202 -31.84 -35.00 0.08
N GLU A 203 -32.00 -35.54 -1.13
CA GLU A 203 -31.48 -36.85 -1.52
C GLU A 203 -29.95 -36.88 -1.48
N GLU A 204 -29.29 -35.81 -1.91
CA GLU A 204 -27.83 -35.67 -1.82
C GLU A 204 -27.35 -35.57 -0.37
N GLY A 205 -28.03 -34.78 0.48
CA GLY A 205 -27.70 -34.73 1.90
C GLY A 205 -27.87 -36.09 2.59
N ASP A 206 -28.95 -36.81 2.28
CA ASP A 206 -29.25 -38.12 2.86
C ASP A 206 -28.35 -39.24 2.31
N ALA A 207 -27.64 -39.02 1.19
CA ALA A 207 -26.75 -39.98 0.56
C ALA A 207 -25.27 -39.84 0.99
N ALA A 208 -24.96 -38.90 1.88
CA ALA A 208 -23.59 -38.71 2.37
C ALA A 208 -23.06 -39.95 3.12
N PRO A 209 -21.76 -40.29 3.00
CA PRO A 209 -21.18 -41.49 3.60
C PRO A 209 -21.38 -41.61 5.12
N HIS A 210 -21.27 -40.48 5.83
CA HIS A 210 -21.51 -40.38 7.27
C HIS A 210 -22.51 -39.26 7.51
N ILE A 211 -23.80 -39.58 7.36
CA ILE A 211 -24.91 -38.62 7.45
C ILE A 211 -24.96 -37.89 8.81
N GLU A 212 -24.54 -38.56 9.89
CA GLU A 212 -24.49 -37.97 11.23
C GLU A 212 -23.43 -36.87 11.39
N THR A 213 -22.46 -36.79 10.47
CA THR A 213 -21.46 -35.72 10.39
C THR A 213 -21.53 -34.94 9.08
N PHE A 214 -22.48 -35.27 8.20
CA PHE A 214 -22.86 -34.51 7.01
C PHE A 214 -24.21 -33.83 7.27
N ASP A 215 -24.34 -33.20 8.44
CA ASP A 215 -25.55 -32.48 8.74
C ASP A 215 -25.84 -31.51 7.58
N SER A 216 -27.13 -31.36 7.30
CA SER A 216 -27.61 -30.35 6.38
C SER A 216 -28.91 -29.81 6.96
N VAL A 217 -29.18 -28.53 6.75
CA VAL A 217 -30.40 -27.87 7.23
C VAL A 217 -31.12 -27.21 6.06
N LYS A 218 -32.37 -26.79 6.25
CA LYS A 218 -33.10 -26.06 5.20
C LYS A 218 -32.30 -24.82 4.78
N ALA A 219 -32.03 -24.67 3.48
CA ALA A 219 -31.33 -23.49 2.98
C ALA A 219 -32.20 -22.22 3.15
N GLN A 220 -31.60 -21.13 3.62
CA GLN A 220 -32.24 -19.82 3.69
C GLN A 220 -32.14 -19.08 2.35
N GLY A 221 -33.14 -18.25 2.04
CA GLY A 221 -33.29 -17.56 0.74
C GLY A 221 -34.43 -18.15 -0.10
N ALA A 222 -35.16 -17.28 -0.81
CA ALA A 222 -36.26 -17.70 -1.69
C ALA A 222 -35.73 -18.45 -2.94
N GLU A 223 -34.56 -18.02 -3.41
CA GLU A 223 -33.79 -18.60 -4.52
C GLU A 223 -33.32 -20.03 -4.24
N LEU A 224 -33.22 -20.42 -2.95
CA LEU A 224 -32.83 -21.76 -2.51
C LEU A 224 -34.01 -22.60 -1.99
N ALA A 225 -35.25 -22.22 -2.32
CA ALA A 225 -36.44 -22.95 -1.89
C ALA A 225 -36.37 -24.45 -2.26
N GLY A 226 -36.58 -25.32 -1.28
CA GLY A 226 -36.49 -26.77 -1.44
C GLY A 226 -35.07 -27.35 -1.43
N LYS A 227 -34.03 -26.52 -1.25
CA LYS A 227 -32.64 -26.98 -1.07
C LYS A 227 -32.24 -27.03 0.40
N ARG A 228 -31.09 -27.64 0.66
CA ARG A 228 -30.45 -27.72 1.97
C ARG A 228 -29.07 -27.08 1.92
N TYR A 229 -28.63 -26.60 3.08
CA TYR A 229 -27.33 -26.02 3.33
C TYR A 229 -26.52 -26.99 4.18
N ALA A 230 -25.31 -27.33 3.76
CA ALA A 230 -24.34 -28.10 4.54
C ALA A 230 -23.03 -27.32 4.63
N LEU A 231 -22.41 -27.26 5.81
CA LEU A 231 -21.09 -26.67 6.00
C LEU A 231 -20.09 -27.80 6.27
N GLN A 232 -19.12 -27.97 5.37
CA GLN A 232 -18.15 -29.07 5.46
C GLN A 232 -16.73 -28.53 5.59
N VAL A 233 -15.87 -29.32 6.25
CA VAL A 233 -14.48 -28.98 6.56
C VAL A 233 -13.57 -30.01 5.91
N SER A 234 -12.57 -29.55 5.15
CA SER A 234 -11.46 -30.41 4.71
C SER A 234 -10.54 -30.63 5.90
N VAL A 235 -10.78 -31.70 6.64
CA VAL A 235 -10.05 -32.00 7.88
C VAL A 235 -8.56 -32.23 7.66
N LEU A 236 -8.17 -32.68 6.47
CA LEU A 236 -6.76 -32.89 6.09
C LEU A 236 -6.05 -31.62 5.60
N ASP A 237 -6.79 -30.57 5.26
CA ASP A 237 -6.21 -29.28 4.82
C ASP A 237 -6.40 -28.17 5.87
N CYS A 238 -7.26 -28.39 6.86
CA CYS A 238 -7.47 -27.46 7.96
C CYS A 238 -6.19 -27.28 8.80
N THR A 239 -5.79 -26.03 9.02
CA THR A 239 -4.63 -25.68 9.84
C THR A 239 -4.93 -25.49 11.33
N GLY A 240 -6.18 -25.65 11.75
CA GLY A 240 -6.62 -25.47 13.13
C GLY A 240 -6.51 -24.03 13.64
N CYS A 241 -6.54 -23.03 12.75
CA CYS A 241 -6.25 -21.62 13.07
C CYS A 241 -7.35 -20.86 13.82
N ASN A 242 -8.50 -21.46 14.14
CA ASN A 242 -9.61 -20.81 14.86
C ASN A 242 -10.30 -19.62 14.14
N ALA A 243 -9.79 -19.06 13.04
CA ALA A 243 -10.37 -17.90 12.36
C ALA A 243 -11.87 -18.05 12.02
N CYS A 244 -12.28 -19.23 11.57
CA CYS A 244 -13.69 -19.53 11.24
C CYS A 244 -14.63 -19.50 12.46
N VAL A 245 -14.15 -19.99 13.62
CA VAL A 245 -14.87 -19.95 14.89
C VAL A 245 -14.89 -18.53 15.45
N GLU A 246 -13.78 -17.82 15.35
CA GLU A 246 -13.65 -16.42 15.75
C GLU A 246 -14.66 -15.53 15.01
N ALA A 247 -14.75 -15.66 13.69
CA ALA A 247 -15.67 -14.90 12.83
C ALA A 247 -17.16 -15.27 12.99
N CYS A 248 -17.51 -16.35 13.70
CA CYS A 248 -18.91 -16.71 13.89
C CYS A 248 -19.59 -15.66 14.80
N PRO A 249 -20.62 -14.94 14.31
CA PRO A 249 -21.23 -13.83 15.06
C PRO A 249 -22.21 -14.27 16.15
N GLU A 250 -22.65 -15.53 16.13
CA GLU A 250 -23.72 -16.05 17.00
C GLU A 250 -23.23 -16.39 18.40
N GLN A 251 -24.14 -16.33 19.38
CA GLN A 251 -23.92 -16.76 20.76
C GLN A 251 -25.14 -17.57 21.25
N PRO A 252 -24.99 -18.88 21.56
CA PRO A 252 -23.79 -19.70 21.39
C PRO A 252 -23.33 -19.80 19.93
N LYS A 253 -22.03 -19.97 19.71
CA LYS A 253 -21.44 -20.06 18.37
C LYS A 253 -21.95 -21.29 17.61
N ALA A 254 -21.99 -21.18 16.28
CA ALA A 254 -22.31 -22.28 15.37
C ALA A 254 -21.09 -23.13 15.00
N LEU A 255 -19.89 -22.74 15.44
CA LEU A 255 -18.66 -23.49 15.25
C LEU A 255 -17.89 -23.54 16.57
N GLU A 256 -17.33 -24.70 16.89
CA GLU A 256 -16.43 -24.91 18.03
C GLU A 256 -15.18 -25.67 17.60
N MET A 257 -14.02 -25.35 18.19
CA MET A 257 -12.78 -26.09 17.94
C MET A 257 -12.74 -27.39 18.77
N THR A 258 -13.00 -28.52 18.14
CA THR A 258 -13.03 -29.86 18.77
C THR A 258 -11.70 -30.60 18.57
N GLN A 259 -11.26 -31.36 19.58
CA GLN A 259 -10.07 -32.22 19.48
C GLN A 259 -10.28 -33.28 18.40
N SER A 260 -9.35 -33.36 17.43
CA SER A 260 -9.41 -34.39 16.40
C SER A 260 -9.04 -35.77 16.97
N ASN A 261 -9.65 -36.81 16.41
CA ASN A 261 -9.32 -38.22 16.63
C ASN A 261 -9.45 -38.98 15.30
N ASP A 262 -8.96 -40.22 15.24
CA ASP A 262 -8.92 -40.99 13.99
C ASP A 262 -10.31 -41.17 13.35
N GLU A 263 -11.35 -41.35 14.16
CA GLU A 263 -12.72 -41.52 13.68
C GLU A 263 -13.26 -40.22 13.04
N LEU A 264 -13.13 -39.08 13.73
CA LEU A 264 -13.56 -37.77 13.23
C LEU A 264 -12.79 -37.37 11.97
N MET A 265 -11.49 -37.62 11.94
CA MET A 265 -10.66 -37.36 10.76
C MET A 265 -11.11 -38.23 9.58
N LYS A 266 -11.41 -39.50 9.82
CA LYS A 266 -11.85 -40.40 8.75
C LYS A 266 -13.23 -40.03 8.21
N LYS A 267 -14.20 -39.79 9.10
CA LYS A 267 -15.55 -39.36 8.72
C LYS A 267 -15.55 -38.03 7.98
N GLY A 268 -14.77 -37.06 8.47
CA GLY A 268 -14.59 -35.76 7.83
C GLY A 268 -13.95 -35.86 6.44
N GLU A 269 -12.94 -36.72 6.26
CA GLU A 269 -12.34 -36.99 4.95
C GLU A 269 -13.35 -37.58 3.96
N ASP A 270 -14.08 -38.63 4.36
CA ASP A 270 -15.07 -39.29 3.51
C ASP A 270 -16.20 -38.34 3.10
N ASN A 271 -16.71 -37.56 4.05
CA ASN A 271 -17.75 -36.55 3.81
C ASN A 271 -17.26 -35.40 2.94
N TRP A 272 -16.04 -34.90 3.14
CA TRP A 272 -15.45 -33.89 2.28
C TRP A 272 -15.30 -34.40 0.84
N ASN A 273 -14.77 -35.62 0.66
CA ASN A 273 -14.62 -36.23 -0.65
C ASN A 273 -15.97 -36.40 -1.35
N TYR A 274 -17.01 -36.80 -0.62
CA TYR A 274 -18.37 -36.84 -1.14
C TYR A 274 -18.87 -35.45 -1.56
N ALA A 275 -18.73 -34.42 -0.70
CA ALA A 275 -19.14 -33.05 -0.99
C ALA A 275 -18.51 -32.52 -2.28
N MET A 276 -17.24 -32.87 -2.54
CA MET A 276 -16.51 -32.47 -3.74
C MET A 276 -17.02 -33.11 -5.04
N THR A 277 -17.86 -34.16 -4.97
CA THR A 277 -18.50 -34.78 -6.15
C THR A 277 -19.85 -34.15 -6.49
N LEU A 278 -20.42 -33.36 -5.57
CA LEU A 278 -21.73 -32.74 -5.76
C LEU A 278 -21.68 -31.61 -6.80
N PRO A 279 -22.79 -31.36 -7.52
CA PRO A 279 -22.85 -30.27 -8.50
C PRO A 279 -22.62 -28.90 -7.85
N GLU A 280 -21.81 -28.06 -8.49
CA GLU A 280 -21.62 -26.66 -8.11
C GLU A 280 -22.92 -25.87 -8.37
N ARG A 281 -23.40 -25.15 -7.35
CA ARG A 281 -24.66 -24.40 -7.38
C ARG A 281 -24.51 -22.94 -6.91
N GLY A 282 -23.30 -22.42 -6.98
CA GLY A 282 -23.00 -21.01 -6.67
C GLY A 282 -23.81 -20.04 -7.55
N ASP A 283 -24.13 -20.41 -8.78
CA ASP A 283 -24.92 -19.59 -9.72
C ASP A 283 -26.37 -19.31 -9.24
N LEU A 284 -26.87 -20.02 -8.23
CA LEU A 284 -28.21 -19.80 -7.68
C LEU A 284 -28.30 -18.55 -6.77
N VAL A 285 -27.17 -17.95 -6.40
CA VAL A 285 -27.08 -16.84 -5.45
C VAL A 285 -26.25 -15.69 -6.01
N GLU A 286 -26.56 -14.46 -5.60
CA GLU A 286 -25.82 -13.27 -6.03
C GLU A 286 -24.39 -13.28 -5.51
N LYS A 287 -23.42 -13.43 -6.42
CA LYS A 287 -21.99 -13.56 -6.07
C LYS A 287 -21.41 -12.31 -5.41
N THR A 288 -21.98 -11.13 -5.65
CA THR A 288 -21.55 -9.84 -5.08
C THR A 288 -22.09 -9.57 -3.67
N THR A 289 -22.43 -10.62 -2.93
CA THR A 289 -22.78 -10.53 -1.51
C THR A 289 -21.80 -11.33 -0.65
N VAL A 290 -21.61 -10.96 0.62
CA VAL A 290 -20.75 -11.71 1.55
C VAL A 290 -21.16 -13.18 1.60
N ARG A 291 -22.47 -13.47 1.67
CA ARG A 291 -22.96 -14.84 1.68
C ARG A 291 -22.77 -15.54 0.34
N GLY A 292 -23.16 -14.89 -0.76
CA GLY A 292 -23.16 -15.47 -2.10
C GLY A 292 -21.78 -15.71 -2.69
N SER A 293 -20.82 -14.81 -2.44
CA SER A 293 -19.41 -14.98 -2.84
C SER A 293 -18.82 -16.28 -2.30
N GLN A 294 -19.25 -16.71 -1.11
CA GLN A 294 -18.73 -17.91 -0.46
C GLN A 294 -19.38 -19.21 -0.94
N PHE A 295 -20.46 -19.15 -1.72
CA PHE A 295 -20.95 -20.29 -2.48
C PHE A 295 -20.24 -20.48 -3.82
N GLN A 296 -19.46 -19.49 -4.27
CA GLN A 296 -18.62 -19.63 -5.44
C GLN A 296 -17.40 -20.49 -5.11
N THR A 297 -17.00 -21.33 -6.05
CA THR A 297 -15.82 -22.20 -5.91
C THR A 297 -14.57 -21.33 -5.74
N PRO A 298 -13.83 -21.45 -4.62
CA PRO A 298 -12.56 -20.74 -4.49
C PRO A 298 -11.53 -21.34 -5.46
N LEU A 299 -10.95 -20.51 -6.33
CA LEU A 299 -9.91 -20.94 -7.27
C LEU A 299 -8.49 -20.68 -6.75
N MET A 300 -8.37 -20.42 -5.45
CA MET A 300 -7.13 -20.51 -4.68
C MET A 300 -7.43 -21.26 -3.37
N GLU A 301 -6.81 -22.44 -3.20
CA GLU A 301 -7.08 -23.36 -2.10
C GLU A 301 -5.82 -24.03 -1.55
N PHE A 302 -5.81 -24.28 -0.24
CA PHE A 302 -4.79 -25.10 0.44
C PHE A 302 -3.33 -24.63 0.25
N SER A 303 -3.12 -23.31 0.22
CA SER A 303 -1.78 -22.74 0.05
C SER A 303 -0.81 -23.10 1.20
N GLY A 304 0.48 -22.91 0.94
CA GLY A 304 1.55 -23.09 1.94
C GLY A 304 1.62 -22.01 3.02
N ALA A 305 0.64 -21.10 3.11
CA ALA A 305 0.63 -19.98 4.04
C ALA A 305 0.51 -20.43 5.50
N CYS A 306 0.94 -19.57 6.43
CA CYS A 306 0.86 -19.84 7.87
C CYS A 306 -0.58 -20.10 8.35
N SER A 307 -0.74 -20.88 9.41
CA SER A 307 -2.02 -21.05 10.12
C SER A 307 -2.52 -19.67 10.59
N GLY A 308 -3.71 -19.26 10.13
CA GLY A 308 -4.29 -17.94 10.42
C GLY A 308 -3.75 -16.77 9.59
N CYS A 309 -3.05 -17.02 8.47
CA CYS A 309 -2.49 -15.97 7.61
C CYS A 309 -3.54 -14.90 7.24
N GLY A 310 -3.20 -13.62 7.41
CA GLY A 310 -4.07 -12.50 7.06
C GLY A 310 -4.11 -12.14 5.57
N GLU A 311 -3.21 -12.68 4.73
CA GLU A 311 -3.15 -12.35 3.30
C GLU A 311 -4.16 -13.15 2.47
N THR A 312 -4.17 -14.48 2.64
CA THR A 312 -4.85 -15.40 1.73
C THR A 312 -6.37 -15.29 1.66
N PRO A 313 -7.12 -14.85 2.70
CA PRO A 313 -8.55 -14.63 2.57
C PRO A 313 -8.92 -13.61 1.47
N TYR A 314 -8.09 -12.57 1.26
CA TYR A 314 -8.29 -11.59 0.20
C TYR A 314 -8.12 -12.22 -1.19
N PHE A 315 -7.06 -12.99 -1.40
CA PHE A 315 -6.80 -13.69 -2.66
C PHE A 315 -7.88 -14.74 -2.96
N LYS A 316 -8.32 -15.49 -1.94
CA LYS A 316 -9.44 -16.44 -2.08
C LYS A 316 -10.69 -15.70 -2.59
N LEU A 317 -11.02 -14.56 -1.99
CA LEU A 317 -12.18 -13.76 -2.41
C LEU A 317 -12.03 -13.25 -3.85
N LEU A 318 -10.86 -12.73 -4.24
CA LEU A 318 -10.61 -12.33 -5.64
C LEU A 318 -10.91 -13.46 -6.62
N THR A 319 -10.45 -14.68 -6.31
CA THR A 319 -10.72 -15.82 -7.19
C THR A 319 -12.20 -16.23 -7.24
N GLN A 320 -12.95 -16.02 -6.16
CA GLN A 320 -14.39 -16.29 -6.11
C GLN A 320 -15.20 -15.26 -6.90
N LEU A 321 -14.70 -14.02 -7.00
CA LEU A 321 -15.38 -12.94 -7.73
C LEU A 321 -15.02 -12.90 -9.22
N PHE A 322 -13.73 -13.10 -9.54
CA PHE A 322 -13.16 -12.82 -10.86
C PHE A 322 -12.36 -13.98 -11.46
N GLY A 323 -12.15 -15.08 -10.71
CA GLY A 323 -11.13 -16.07 -11.01
C GLY A 323 -11.19 -16.70 -12.41
N GLU A 324 -12.39 -16.89 -12.99
CA GLU A 324 -12.52 -17.45 -14.35
C GLU A 324 -12.05 -16.52 -15.47
N ARG A 325 -11.84 -15.23 -15.19
CA ARG A 325 -11.33 -14.21 -16.12
C ARG A 325 -10.12 -13.43 -15.58
N MET A 326 -9.51 -13.92 -14.50
CA MET A 326 -8.46 -13.21 -13.77
C MET A 326 -7.07 -13.53 -14.33
N VAL A 327 -6.24 -12.50 -14.46
CA VAL A 327 -4.81 -12.62 -14.74
C VAL A 327 -4.04 -11.93 -13.60
N ILE A 328 -3.02 -12.59 -13.06
CA ILE A 328 -2.29 -12.16 -11.86
C ILE A 328 -0.81 -11.96 -12.17
N ALA A 329 -0.33 -10.73 -12.00
CA ALA A 329 1.08 -10.40 -11.83
C ALA A 329 1.39 -10.29 -10.33
N ASN A 330 2.18 -11.22 -9.79
CA ASN A 330 2.44 -11.34 -8.36
C ASN A 330 3.87 -10.93 -8.01
N ALA A 331 4.06 -9.90 -7.19
CA ALA A 331 5.37 -9.45 -6.74
C ALA A 331 6.01 -10.49 -5.81
N THR A 332 7.33 -10.65 -5.90
CA THR A 332 8.06 -11.56 -5.01
C THR A 332 7.86 -11.19 -3.54
N GLY A 333 7.39 -12.15 -2.74
CA GLY A 333 7.06 -11.94 -1.33
C GLY A 333 6.34 -13.16 -0.76
N CYS A 334 5.69 -13.02 0.41
CA CYS A 334 4.89 -14.11 0.98
C CYS A 334 3.87 -14.65 -0.03
N SER A 335 3.18 -13.75 -0.75
CA SER A 335 2.20 -14.09 -1.79
C SER A 335 2.75 -14.99 -2.90
N THR A 336 4.00 -14.79 -3.33
CA THR A 336 4.66 -15.71 -4.27
C THR A 336 5.02 -17.03 -3.60
N ILE A 337 5.52 -17.01 -2.36
CA ILE A 337 5.96 -18.23 -1.68
C ILE A 337 4.77 -19.17 -1.40
N TRP A 338 3.69 -18.69 -0.80
CA TRP A 338 2.53 -19.56 -0.60
C TRP A 338 1.72 -19.77 -1.88
N GLY A 339 1.83 -18.86 -2.86
CA GLY A 339 1.08 -18.89 -4.13
C GLY A 339 1.72 -19.69 -5.26
N GLY A 340 3.02 -20.04 -5.17
CA GLY A 340 3.74 -20.69 -6.28
C GLY A 340 5.05 -21.37 -5.88
N SER A 341 5.15 -21.99 -4.69
CA SER A 341 6.32 -22.80 -4.33
C SER A 341 6.24 -24.21 -4.93
N PHE A 342 7.02 -24.45 -5.98
CA PHE A 342 7.12 -25.75 -6.64
C PHE A 342 7.33 -26.92 -5.63
N PRO A 343 6.62 -28.05 -5.77
CA PRO A 343 5.67 -28.41 -6.83
C PRO A 343 4.20 -28.03 -6.52
N SER A 344 3.97 -27.30 -5.43
CA SER A 344 2.64 -26.99 -4.92
C SER A 344 2.10 -25.69 -5.54
N ASN A 345 0.92 -25.78 -6.14
CA ASN A 345 0.22 -24.67 -6.74
C ASN A 345 -1.22 -24.60 -6.20
N PRO A 346 -1.56 -23.57 -5.40
CA PRO A 346 -2.88 -23.41 -4.82
C PRO A 346 -3.92 -22.85 -5.80
N TYR A 347 -3.49 -22.21 -6.90
CA TYR A 347 -4.42 -21.70 -7.90
C TYR A 347 -4.95 -22.85 -8.74
N THR A 348 -6.27 -22.99 -8.86
CA THR A 348 -6.92 -24.08 -9.59
C THR A 348 -7.95 -23.56 -10.60
N THR A 349 -8.66 -24.47 -11.25
CA THR A 349 -9.65 -24.16 -12.28
C THR A 349 -11.03 -24.63 -11.85
N SER A 350 -12.05 -23.92 -12.34
CA SER A 350 -13.45 -24.29 -12.22
C SER A 350 -13.68 -25.65 -12.87
N LYS A 351 -14.32 -26.59 -12.15
CA LYS A 351 -14.65 -27.91 -12.71
C LYS A 351 -15.66 -27.80 -13.86
N LYS A 352 -16.50 -26.76 -13.82
CA LYS A 352 -17.57 -26.51 -14.79
C LYS A 352 -17.02 -25.98 -16.12
N THR A 353 -16.08 -25.04 -16.08
CA THR A 353 -15.63 -24.32 -17.28
C THR A 353 -14.18 -24.62 -17.68
N GLY A 354 -13.38 -25.19 -16.77
CA GLY A 354 -11.94 -25.38 -16.94
C GLY A 354 -11.13 -24.08 -16.84
N ARG A 355 -11.76 -22.95 -16.54
CA ARG A 355 -11.12 -21.63 -16.42
C ARG A 355 -10.66 -21.36 -14.98
N GLY A 356 -9.62 -20.56 -14.82
CA GLY A 356 -9.13 -20.11 -13.53
C GLY A 356 -8.03 -19.06 -13.68
N PRO A 357 -7.49 -18.56 -12.57
CA PRO A 357 -6.51 -17.49 -12.60
C PRO A 357 -5.25 -17.88 -13.37
N ALA A 358 -4.85 -17.08 -14.35
CA ALA A 358 -3.51 -17.16 -14.93
C ALA A 358 -2.55 -16.41 -14.01
N TRP A 359 -1.63 -17.11 -13.36
CA TRP A 359 -0.73 -16.54 -12.35
C TRP A 359 0.72 -16.55 -12.83
N ALA A 360 1.42 -15.44 -12.64
CA ALA A 360 2.85 -15.36 -12.88
C ALA A 360 3.56 -14.43 -11.88
N ASN A 361 4.82 -14.73 -11.62
CA ASN A 361 5.74 -13.91 -10.85
C ASN A 361 6.95 -13.59 -11.75
N SER A 362 7.22 -12.29 -11.95
CA SER A 362 8.46 -11.82 -12.57
C SER A 362 9.53 -11.64 -11.48
N LEU A 363 9.73 -10.41 -11.00
CA LEU A 363 10.69 -10.09 -9.94
C LEU A 363 10.01 -9.40 -8.75
N PHE A 364 10.82 -8.89 -7.83
CA PHE A 364 10.32 -8.17 -6.67
C PHE A 364 10.02 -6.71 -7.01
N GLU A 365 10.85 -6.11 -7.84
CA GLU A 365 10.90 -4.70 -8.17
C GLU A 365 9.98 -4.29 -9.33
N ASP A 366 9.67 -5.20 -10.26
CA ASP A 366 9.08 -4.89 -11.57
C ASP A 366 7.60 -5.30 -11.71
N ASN A 367 6.94 -5.67 -10.62
CA ASN A 367 5.64 -6.34 -10.70
C ASN A 367 4.53 -5.46 -11.30
N ALA A 368 4.60 -4.14 -11.07
CA ALA A 368 3.62 -3.22 -11.63
C ALA A 368 3.76 -3.15 -13.15
N GLU A 369 4.99 -2.96 -13.62
CA GLU A 369 5.39 -2.89 -15.02
C GLU A 369 5.12 -4.21 -15.74
N TYR A 370 5.36 -5.34 -15.05
CA TYR A 370 5.05 -6.67 -15.55
C TYR A 370 3.55 -6.86 -15.77
N GLY A 371 2.73 -6.45 -14.81
CA GLY A 371 1.28 -6.44 -14.93
C GLY A 371 0.76 -5.51 -16.04
N LEU A 372 1.37 -4.33 -16.18
CA LEU A 372 1.07 -3.41 -17.29
C LEU A 372 1.44 -4.02 -18.65
N GLY A 373 2.55 -4.76 -18.73
CA GLY A 373 2.94 -5.51 -19.92
C GLY A 373 1.90 -6.58 -20.31
N MET A 374 1.42 -7.35 -19.33
CA MET A 374 0.32 -8.31 -19.56
C MET A 374 -0.94 -7.61 -20.07
N PHE A 375 -1.35 -6.54 -19.39
CA PHE A 375 -2.52 -5.74 -19.78
C PHE A 375 -2.40 -5.24 -21.22
N THR A 376 -1.26 -4.65 -21.57
CA THR A 376 -1.00 -4.10 -22.90
C THR A 376 -1.07 -5.18 -23.98
N ALA A 377 -0.48 -6.35 -23.73
CA ALA A 377 -0.54 -7.48 -24.66
C ALA A 377 -1.98 -7.98 -24.85
N MET A 378 -2.74 -8.14 -23.76
CA MET A 378 -4.13 -8.56 -23.83
C MET A 378 -5.03 -7.54 -24.53
N LYS A 379 -4.83 -6.24 -24.26
CA LYS A 379 -5.51 -5.15 -24.95
C LYS A 379 -5.29 -5.24 -26.46
N GLN A 380 -4.04 -5.38 -26.90
CA GLN A 380 -3.71 -5.50 -28.32
C GLN A 380 -4.35 -6.74 -28.97
N ARG A 381 -4.30 -7.90 -28.30
CA ARG A 381 -4.96 -9.12 -28.80
C ARG A 381 -6.47 -8.97 -28.88
N ARG A 382 -7.07 -8.31 -27.90
CA ARG A 382 -8.51 -8.07 -27.85
C ARG A 382 -8.96 -7.04 -28.89
N ASP A 383 -8.17 -6.01 -29.15
CA ASP A 383 -8.42 -5.04 -30.23
C ASP A 383 -8.34 -5.73 -31.61
N LYS A 384 -7.39 -6.65 -31.79
CA LYS A 384 -7.31 -7.50 -32.98
C LYS A 384 -8.58 -8.36 -33.13
N LEU A 385 -9.03 -9.03 -32.07
CA LEU A 385 -10.29 -9.80 -32.10
C LEU A 385 -11.47 -8.89 -32.48
N CYS A 386 -11.57 -7.71 -31.87
CA CYS A 386 -12.63 -6.74 -32.17
C CYS A 386 -12.65 -6.37 -33.67
N LYS A 387 -11.48 -6.10 -34.25
CA LYS A 387 -11.36 -5.82 -35.69
C LYS A 387 -11.81 -7.00 -36.54
N LEU A 388 -11.37 -8.21 -36.23
CA LEU A 388 -11.75 -9.42 -36.98
C LEU A 388 -13.26 -9.66 -36.94
N VAL A 389 -13.89 -9.46 -35.77
CA VAL A 389 -15.35 -9.60 -35.61
C VAL A 389 -16.09 -8.53 -36.41
N LEU A 390 -15.65 -7.27 -36.36
CA LEU A 390 -16.23 -6.18 -37.17
C LEU A 390 -16.14 -6.47 -38.67
N ASP A 391 -14.98 -6.91 -39.15
CA ASP A 391 -14.77 -7.26 -40.56
C ASP A 391 -15.70 -8.42 -40.98
N TYR A 392 -15.86 -9.43 -40.12
CA TYR A 392 -16.72 -10.58 -40.42
C TYR A 392 -18.21 -10.19 -40.45
N VAL A 393 -18.66 -9.42 -39.48
CA VAL A 393 -20.03 -8.89 -39.44
C VAL A 393 -20.31 -8.01 -40.66
N HIS A 394 -19.37 -7.14 -41.04
CA HIS A 394 -19.53 -6.29 -42.21
C HIS A 394 -19.63 -7.08 -43.52
N HIS A 395 -18.75 -8.07 -43.72
CA HIS A 395 -18.83 -8.95 -44.89
C HIS A 395 -20.13 -9.76 -44.94
N PHE A 396 -20.61 -10.20 -43.77
CA PHE A 396 -21.87 -10.92 -43.67
C PHE A 396 -23.07 -10.03 -44.05
N ASP A 397 -23.10 -8.78 -43.59
CA ASP A 397 -24.18 -7.83 -43.88
C ASP A 397 -24.19 -7.36 -45.35
N LEU A 398 -23.05 -7.40 -46.04
CA LEU A 398 -22.93 -7.04 -47.47
C LEU A 398 -23.23 -8.19 -48.45
N ALA A 399 -23.28 -9.44 -47.98
CA ALA A 399 -23.54 -10.59 -48.83
C ALA A 399 -24.98 -10.52 -49.40
N SER A 400 -25.15 -10.65 -50.71
CA SER A 400 -26.47 -10.61 -51.35
C SER A 400 -27.31 -11.84 -50.97
N GLU A 401 -28.64 -11.70 -50.88
CA GLU A 401 -29.57 -12.81 -50.59
C GLU A 401 -29.44 -13.98 -51.58
N GLU A 402 -28.88 -13.75 -52.78
CA GLU A 402 -28.71 -14.75 -53.83
C GLU A 402 -27.38 -15.53 -53.77
N ASP A 403 -26.38 -15.08 -53.00
CA ASP A 403 -25.03 -15.68 -52.96
C ASP A 403 -24.75 -16.63 -51.76
N SER A 404 -25.67 -16.76 -50.79
CA SER A 404 -25.30 -17.29 -49.47
C SER A 404 -26.01 -18.62 -49.12
N LYS A 405 -25.27 -19.75 -49.21
CA LYS A 405 -25.57 -20.97 -48.43
C LYS A 405 -25.18 -20.75 -46.96
N VAL A 406 -25.81 -19.79 -46.30
CA VAL A 406 -25.58 -19.48 -44.87
C VAL A 406 -26.48 -20.38 -44.03
N SER A 407 -25.92 -21.03 -43.02
CA SER A 407 -26.69 -21.89 -42.11
C SER A 407 -27.39 -21.07 -41.02
N ASN A 408 -28.43 -21.62 -40.40
CA ASN A 408 -29.12 -20.95 -39.29
C ASN A 408 -28.18 -20.70 -38.11
N GLU A 409 -27.25 -21.63 -37.86
CA GLU A 409 -26.24 -21.54 -36.80
C GLU A 409 -25.27 -20.38 -37.06
N GLU A 410 -24.93 -20.11 -38.32
CA GLU A 410 -24.08 -18.97 -38.68
C GLU A 410 -24.83 -17.63 -38.49
N GLN A 411 -26.12 -17.56 -38.84
CA GLN A 411 -26.93 -16.37 -38.58
C GLN A 411 -27.02 -16.07 -37.07
N GLU A 412 -27.27 -17.10 -36.26
CA GLU A 412 -27.31 -16.98 -34.81
C GLU A 412 -25.93 -16.55 -34.26
N LEU A 413 -24.84 -17.13 -34.76
CA LEU A 413 -23.49 -16.75 -34.37
C LEU A 413 -23.20 -15.27 -34.67
N VAL A 414 -23.56 -14.79 -35.86
CA VAL A 414 -23.39 -13.37 -36.23
C VAL A 414 -24.22 -12.46 -35.34
N SER A 415 -25.45 -12.86 -34.97
CA SER A 415 -26.25 -12.12 -34.00
C SER A 415 -25.54 -11.98 -32.66
N LEU A 416 -25.01 -13.08 -32.12
CA LEU A 416 -24.28 -13.04 -30.85
C LEU A 416 -22.95 -12.26 -30.96
N LEU A 417 -22.28 -12.29 -32.11
CA LEU A 417 -21.09 -11.46 -32.36
C LEU A 417 -21.43 -9.96 -32.35
N LYS A 418 -22.60 -9.56 -32.90
CA LYS A 418 -23.12 -8.19 -32.79
C LYS A 418 -23.41 -7.82 -31.34
N ASP A 419 -24.08 -8.69 -30.59
CA ASP A 419 -24.33 -8.48 -29.15
C ASP A 419 -23.01 -8.30 -28.38
N TRP A 420 -21.98 -9.09 -28.71
CA TRP A 420 -20.66 -8.97 -28.09
C TRP A 420 -20.00 -7.65 -28.40
N LEU A 421 -20.08 -7.16 -29.64
CA LEU A 421 -19.52 -5.86 -30.01
C LEU A 421 -20.12 -4.72 -29.18
N GLU A 422 -21.41 -4.78 -28.83
CA GLU A 422 -22.07 -3.79 -27.97
C GLU A 422 -21.51 -3.82 -26.54
N ILE A 423 -21.37 -5.01 -25.96
CA ILE A 423 -20.98 -5.17 -24.54
C ILE A 423 -19.48 -5.37 -24.31
N ARG A 424 -18.65 -5.34 -25.36
CA ARG A 424 -17.24 -5.78 -25.34
C ARG A 424 -16.36 -5.09 -24.28
N ASN A 425 -16.73 -3.89 -23.86
CA ASN A 425 -16.01 -3.10 -22.87
C ASN A 425 -16.61 -3.21 -21.47
N GLU A 426 -17.76 -3.87 -21.31
CA GLU A 426 -18.36 -4.09 -20.00
C GLU A 426 -17.47 -5.01 -19.15
N LYS A 427 -17.07 -4.53 -17.97
CA LYS A 427 -16.28 -5.28 -17.00
C LYS A 427 -17.16 -6.21 -16.17
N SER A 428 -17.68 -7.24 -16.84
CA SER A 428 -18.56 -8.22 -16.22
C SER A 428 -18.39 -9.59 -16.86
N ASP A 429 -19.04 -10.59 -16.25
CA ASP A 429 -19.05 -11.95 -16.80
C ASP A 429 -19.95 -12.07 -18.04
N ARG A 430 -20.67 -11.01 -18.45
CA ARG A 430 -21.59 -11.07 -19.60
C ARG A 430 -20.86 -11.44 -20.90
N CYS A 431 -19.65 -10.92 -21.12
CA CYS A 431 -18.81 -11.31 -22.25
C CYS A 431 -18.48 -12.82 -22.22
N THR A 432 -18.16 -13.35 -21.04
CA THR A 432 -17.87 -14.77 -20.83
C THR A 432 -19.09 -15.65 -21.11
N LEU A 433 -20.25 -15.28 -20.53
CA LEU A 433 -21.52 -16.00 -20.72
C LEU A 433 -21.98 -15.98 -22.18
N LEU A 434 -21.76 -14.86 -22.88
CA LEU A 434 -22.08 -14.75 -24.29
C LEU A 434 -21.17 -15.65 -25.15
N PHE A 435 -19.88 -15.68 -24.85
CA PHE A 435 -18.94 -16.59 -25.52
C PHE A 435 -19.29 -18.06 -25.30
N ASP A 436 -19.73 -18.43 -24.09
CA ASP A 436 -20.16 -19.81 -23.81
C ASP A 436 -21.35 -20.24 -24.68
N LYS A 437 -22.24 -19.30 -25.05
CA LYS A 437 -23.31 -19.54 -26.03
C LYS A 437 -22.80 -19.63 -27.47
N MET A 438 -21.78 -18.85 -27.84
CA MET A 438 -21.18 -18.89 -29.18
C MET A 438 -20.38 -20.17 -29.44
N LYS A 439 -19.76 -20.76 -28.41
CA LYS A 439 -18.87 -21.93 -28.52
C LYS A 439 -19.46 -23.09 -29.34
N PRO A 440 -20.68 -23.60 -29.07
CA PRO A 440 -21.28 -24.66 -29.89
C PRO A 440 -21.58 -24.22 -31.33
N LEU A 441 -21.92 -22.94 -31.55
CA LEU A 441 -22.17 -22.41 -32.90
C LEU A 441 -20.89 -22.33 -33.74
N PHE A 442 -19.78 -21.89 -33.14
CA PHE A 442 -18.46 -21.97 -33.77
C PHE A 442 -18.13 -23.41 -34.18
N GLN A 443 -18.40 -24.39 -33.33
CA GLN A 443 -18.16 -25.81 -33.65
C GLN A 443 -19.06 -26.33 -34.77
N ALA A 444 -20.31 -25.86 -34.86
CA ALA A 444 -21.22 -26.21 -35.93
C ALA A 444 -20.81 -25.60 -37.29
N VAL A 445 -20.37 -24.33 -37.29
CA VAL A 445 -19.97 -23.61 -38.50
C VAL A 445 -18.54 -23.96 -38.94
N LEU A 446 -17.66 -24.35 -38.00
CA LEU A 446 -16.28 -24.77 -38.24
C LEU A 446 -16.01 -26.19 -37.68
N PRO A 447 -16.64 -27.25 -38.23
CA PRO A 447 -16.62 -28.60 -37.65
C PRO A 447 -15.23 -29.27 -37.63
N ASN A 448 -14.32 -28.84 -38.50
CA ASN A 448 -12.94 -29.37 -38.57
C ASN A 448 -11.98 -28.75 -37.55
N MET A 449 -12.46 -27.93 -36.59
CA MET A 449 -11.63 -27.33 -35.54
C MET A 449 -11.59 -28.12 -34.22
N ALA A 450 -12.38 -29.19 -34.11
CA ALA A 450 -12.39 -30.04 -32.92
C ALA A 450 -11.14 -30.95 -32.90
N GLY A 451 -10.05 -30.49 -32.25
CA GLY A 451 -8.98 -31.41 -31.83
C GLY A 451 -7.52 -30.92 -31.84
N ASP A 452 -7.20 -29.70 -32.25
CA ASP A 452 -5.82 -29.21 -32.22
C ASP A 452 -5.78 -27.69 -31.98
N GLU A 453 -5.42 -27.27 -30.77
CA GLU A 453 -5.32 -25.83 -30.41
C GLU A 453 -4.23 -25.09 -31.21
N ASP A 454 -3.29 -25.83 -31.83
CA ASP A 454 -2.09 -25.29 -32.51
C ASP A 454 -2.17 -25.23 -34.05
N LYS A 455 -3.27 -25.68 -34.69
CA LYS A 455 -3.35 -25.78 -36.18
C LYS A 455 -4.39 -24.90 -36.88
N ALA A 456 -4.96 -23.91 -36.19
CA ALA A 456 -5.94 -22.97 -36.77
C ALA A 456 -5.37 -22.03 -37.86
N THR A 457 -4.07 -22.12 -38.18
CA THR A 457 -3.37 -21.26 -39.14
C THR A 457 -3.38 -21.76 -40.59
N THR A 458 -4.02 -22.90 -40.88
CA THR A 458 -4.04 -23.43 -42.26
C THR A 458 -5.00 -22.64 -43.17
N PRO A 459 -4.55 -22.02 -44.29
CA PRO A 459 -5.37 -21.16 -45.18
C PRO A 459 -6.49 -21.88 -45.98
N THR A 460 -6.76 -23.15 -45.70
CA THR A 460 -7.62 -24.03 -46.49
C THR A 460 -9.05 -24.15 -45.95
N HIS A 461 -9.43 -23.37 -44.93
CA HIS A 461 -10.80 -23.35 -44.41
C HIS A 461 -11.72 -22.53 -45.32
N GLU A 462 -12.93 -23.03 -45.55
CA GLU A 462 -13.97 -22.34 -46.36
C GLU A 462 -14.32 -20.94 -45.81
N LYS A 463 -14.05 -20.66 -44.52
CA LYS A 463 -14.30 -19.37 -43.84
C LYS A 463 -13.08 -18.90 -43.05
N PRO A 464 -12.04 -18.34 -43.70
CA PRO A 464 -10.76 -18.03 -43.07
C PRO A 464 -10.85 -16.97 -41.97
N LEU A 465 -11.75 -16.00 -42.09
CA LEU A 465 -11.92 -14.94 -41.09
C LEU A 465 -12.51 -15.47 -39.78
N LEU A 466 -13.49 -16.37 -39.87
CA LEU A 466 -14.11 -16.99 -38.69
C LEU A 466 -13.12 -17.92 -37.95
N ALA A 467 -12.23 -18.58 -38.69
CA ALA A 467 -11.14 -19.37 -38.11
C ALA A 467 -10.13 -18.49 -37.35
N GLN A 468 -9.82 -17.29 -37.87
CA GLN A 468 -8.97 -16.31 -37.16
C GLN A 468 -9.66 -15.79 -35.89
N ILE A 469 -10.96 -15.49 -35.94
CA ILE A 469 -11.74 -15.10 -34.75
C ILE A 469 -11.63 -16.19 -33.66
N TRP A 470 -11.81 -17.46 -34.04
CA TRP A 470 -11.69 -18.58 -33.11
C TRP A 470 -10.27 -18.77 -32.54
N SER A 471 -9.23 -18.39 -33.29
CA SER A 471 -7.86 -18.44 -32.78
C SER A 471 -7.60 -17.45 -31.63
N GLU A 472 -8.36 -16.36 -31.56
CA GLU A 472 -8.31 -15.35 -30.48
C GLU A 472 -9.45 -15.53 -29.45
N ARG A 473 -10.06 -16.71 -29.39
CA ARG A 473 -11.28 -16.97 -28.61
C ARG A 473 -11.15 -16.71 -27.10
N ASP A 474 -9.94 -16.82 -26.56
CA ASP A 474 -9.63 -16.54 -25.17
C ASP A 474 -9.79 -15.04 -24.83
N MET A 475 -9.86 -14.16 -25.83
CA MET A 475 -10.09 -12.72 -25.68
C MET A 475 -11.57 -12.29 -25.77
N PHE A 476 -12.52 -13.22 -25.99
CA PHE A 476 -13.95 -12.89 -25.91
C PHE A 476 -14.35 -12.43 -24.49
N PRO A 477 -13.98 -13.13 -23.41
CA PRO A 477 -14.09 -12.62 -22.05
C PRO A 477 -13.37 -11.26 -21.89
N LYS A 478 -13.94 -10.35 -21.08
CA LYS A 478 -13.24 -9.15 -20.64
C LYS A 478 -12.38 -9.52 -19.43
N LEU A 479 -11.09 -9.80 -19.68
CA LEU A 479 -10.14 -10.21 -18.64
C LEU A 479 -9.96 -9.13 -17.57
N SER A 480 -9.75 -9.57 -16.33
CA SER A 480 -9.47 -8.75 -15.15
C SER A 480 -7.98 -8.85 -14.79
N GLN A 481 -7.20 -7.80 -15.04
CA GLN A 481 -5.78 -7.77 -14.71
C GLN A 481 -5.60 -7.36 -13.24
N TRP A 482 -4.93 -8.21 -12.47
CA TRP A 482 -4.58 -7.96 -11.07
C TRP A 482 -3.07 -7.97 -10.88
N ILE A 483 -2.57 -6.95 -10.19
CA ILE A 483 -1.17 -6.77 -9.79
C ILE A 483 -1.16 -6.84 -8.28
N VAL A 484 -0.57 -7.90 -7.74
CA VAL A 484 -0.72 -8.23 -6.31
C VAL A 484 0.64 -8.33 -5.64
N GLY A 485 0.75 -7.86 -4.40
CA GLY A 485 2.02 -7.93 -3.68
C GLY A 485 1.94 -7.43 -2.25
N GLY A 486 3.02 -7.62 -1.50
CA GLY A 486 3.13 -7.16 -0.12
C GLY A 486 3.58 -5.71 -0.01
N ASP A 487 3.57 -5.18 1.22
CA ASP A 487 3.96 -3.80 1.49
C ASP A 487 5.42 -3.48 1.11
N GLY A 488 6.34 -4.43 1.25
CA GLY A 488 7.74 -4.22 0.85
C GLY A 488 7.95 -4.02 -0.65
N TRP A 489 7.03 -4.51 -1.49
CA TRP A 489 7.03 -4.18 -2.92
C TRP A 489 6.43 -2.78 -3.13
N ALA A 490 5.17 -2.61 -2.73
CA ALA A 490 4.38 -1.44 -3.07
C ALA A 490 4.89 -0.15 -2.44
N TYR A 491 5.45 -0.19 -1.21
CA TYR A 491 5.90 1.01 -0.53
C TYR A 491 7.36 1.33 -0.82
N ASP A 492 8.17 0.33 -1.13
CA ASP A 492 9.63 0.43 -1.21
C ASP A 492 10.17 0.19 -2.61
N ILE A 493 10.51 -1.05 -2.95
CA ILE A 493 11.35 -1.36 -4.12
C ILE A 493 10.61 -1.17 -5.45
N GLY A 494 9.30 -1.47 -5.48
CA GLY A 494 8.47 -1.34 -6.67
C GLY A 494 7.59 -0.10 -6.67
N PHE A 495 7.74 0.81 -5.71
CA PHE A 495 6.88 2.00 -5.63
C PHE A 495 6.99 2.89 -6.88
N GLY A 496 8.19 3.08 -7.43
CA GLY A 496 8.35 3.91 -8.64
C GLY A 496 7.64 3.33 -9.86
N GLY A 497 7.68 1.99 -10.01
CA GLY A 497 6.91 1.29 -11.05
C GLY A 497 5.41 1.35 -10.82
N LEU A 498 4.98 1.14 -9.56
CA LEU A 498 3.57 1.26 -9.17
C LEU A 498 3.02 2.66 -9.42
N ASP A 499 3.75 3.69 -9.01
CA ASP A 499 3.46 5.10 -9.27
C ASP A 499 3.26 5.37 -10.76
N HIS A 500 4.20 4.92 -11.59
CA HIS A 500 4.12 5.06 -13.04
C HIS A 500 2.89 4.35 -13.64
N VAL A 501 2.55 3.15 -13.16
CA VAL A 501 1.39 2.40 -13.67
C VAL A 501 0.07 3.06 -13.29
N GLU A 502 -0.05 3.54 -12.05
CA GLU A 502 -1.27 4.18 -11.54
C GLU A 502 -1.47 5.59 -12.11
N ALA A 503 -0.41 6.29 -12.54
CA ALA A 503 -0.50 7.66 -13.03
C ALA A 503 -1.22 7.85 -14.37
N PHE A 504 -1.45 6.78 -15.15
CA PHE A 504 -2.13 6.87 -16.45
C PHE A 504 -3.54 6.31 -16.39
N GLU A 505 -4.53 7.19 -16.61
CA GLU A 505 -5.97 6.86 -16.62
C GLU A 505 -6.34 5.68 -17.52
N THR A 506 -5.62 5.48 -18.63
CA THR A 506 -5.92 4.40 -19.59
C THR A 506 -5.49 3.00 -19.13
N ASN A 507 -4.76 2.91 -18.03
CA ASN A 507 -4.29 1.65 -17.47
C ASN A 507 -5.40 1.00 -16.66
N ASP A 508 -6.25 0.21 -17.33
CA ASP A 508 -7.28 -0.62 -16.72
C ASP A 508 -6.66 -1.85 -16.03
N VAL A 509 -6.09 -1.62 -14.84
CA VAL A 509 -5.44 -2.62 -13.99
C VAL A 509 -5.89 -2.46 -12.54
N ASN A 510 -5.97 -3.57 -11.82
CA ASN A 510 -6.30 -3.61 -10.40
C ASN A 510 -5.07 -3.97 -9.57
N VAL A 511 -4.80 -3.24 -8.51
CA VAL A 511 -3.69 -3.49 -7.59
C VAL A 511 -4.23 -3.93 -6.24
N LEU A 512 -3.72 -5.05 -5.71
CA LEU A 512 -3.96 -5.46 -4.31
C LEU A 512 -2.64 -5.48 -3.55
N VAL A 513 -2.51 -4.56 -2.59
CA VAL A 513 -1.41 -4.52 -1.62
C VAL A 513 -1.87 -5.20 -0.33
N VAL A 514 -1.32 -6.38 -0.03
CA VAL A 514 -1.51 -7.01 1.29
C VAL A 514 -0.46 -6.48 2.28
N ASP A 515 -0.89 -5.54 3.10
CA ASP A 515 -0.03 -4.76 3.96
C ASP A 515 0.16 -5.44 5.32
N THR A 516 1.32 -6.08 5.47
CA THR A 516 1.76 -6.69 6.74
C THR A 516 2.60 -5.73 7.58
N GLU A 517 2.89 -4.54 7.03
CA GLU A 517 3.72 -3.46 7.57
C GLU A 517 5.17 -3.86 7.86
N MET A 518 5.68 -4.88 7.17
CA MET A 518 7.06 -5.34 7.21
C MET A 518 7.36 -6.33 6.08
N TYR A 519 8.63 -6.62 5.83
CA TYR A 519 8.99 -7.67 4.87
C TYR A 519 8.82 -9.03 5.54
N SER A 520 7.59 -9.56 5.48
CA SER A 520 7.20 -10.78 6.21
C SER A 520 8.03 -12.01 5.80
N ASN A 521 8.20 -12.24 4.50
CA ASN A 521 8.89 -13.42 3.97
C ASN A 521 10.35 -13.54 4.41
N THR A 522 11.09 -12.43 4.37
CA THR A 522 12.52 -12.39 4.70
C THR A 522 12.77 -12.28 6.21
N GLY A 523 11.70 -12.36 7.01
CA GLY A 523 11.75 -12.51 8.46
C GLY A 523 11.57 -11.22 9.24
N GLY A 524 10.74 -10.29 8.76
CA GLY A 524 10.27 -9.11 9.52
C GLY A 524 11.25 -7.94 9.51
N GLN A 525 11.70 -7.51 8.34
CA GLN A 525 12.47 -6.28 8.13
C GLN A 525 11.55 -5.06 8.03
N GLN A 526 12.07 -3.90 8.45
CA GLN A 526 11.41 -2.62 8.26
C GLN A 526 11.10 -2.37 6.77
N SER A 527 9.88 -1.90 6.50
CA SER A 527 9.44 -1.26 5.25
C SER A 527 9.09 0.21 5.48
N LYS A 528 8.84 0.98 4.42
CA LYS A 528 8.20 2.31 4.55
C LYS A 528 6.73 2.21 5.03
N ALA A 529 6.13 1.02 4.95
CA ALA A 529 4.81 0.74 5.52
C ALA A 529 4.85 0.45 7.03
N THR A 530 6.03 0.16 7.61
CA THR A 530 6.17 -0.06 9.05
C THR A 530 5.73 1.18 9.84
N PRO A 531 4.89 1.05 10.88
CA PRO A 531 4.43 2.16 11.72
C PRO A 531 5.52 2.68 12.66
N ALA A 532 5.34 3.90 13.19
CA ALA A 532 6.18 4.40 14.28
C ALA A 532 6.02 3.52 15.53
N GLY A 533 7.09 3.32 16.30
CA GLY A 533 7.09 2.50 17.52
C GLY A 533 7.24 1.00 17.30
N ALA A 534 7.10 0.47 16.08
CA ALA A 534 7.31 -0.95 15.82
C ALA A 534 8.80 -1.32 15.89
N SER A 535 9.12 -2.35 16.70
CA SER A 535 10.44 -2.96 16.79
C SER A 535 10.53 -4.16 15.84
N VAL A 536 11.21 -3.96 14.72
CA VAL A 536 11.43 -4.94 13.64
C VAL A 536 12.91 -4.94 13.23
N LYS A 537 13.36 -5.88 12.39
CA LYS A 537 14.76 -5.87 11.92
C LYS A 537 15.05 -4.56 11.18
N PHE A 538 16.24 -4.00 11.39
CA PHE A 538 16.65 -2.64 10.98
C PHE A 538 15.96 -1.47 11.73
N ALA A 539 14.95 -1.75 12.57
CA ALA A 539 14.29 -0.78 13.46
C ALA A 539 14.18 -1.31 14.91
N MET A 540 15.22 -1.99 15.42
CA MET A 540 15.16 -2.68 16.72
C MET A 540 14.96 -1.72 17.93
N GLY A 541 15.20 -0.43 17.74
CA GLY A 541 14.92 0.63 18.72
C GLY A 541 13.55 1.30 18.56
N GLY A 542 12.67 0.72 17.74
CA GLY A 542 11.42 1.34 17.31
C GLY A 542 11.64 2.25 16.10
N LYS A 543 10.86 2.06 15.04
CA LYS A 543 10.85 2.99 13.91
C LYS A 543 10.37 4.38 14.38
N ARG A 544 11.06 5.44 13.96
CA ARG A 544 10.77 6.82 14.38
C ARG A 544 9.75 7.51 13.47
N GLN A 545 9.87 7.27 12.17
CA GLN A 545 9.01 7.90 11.18
C GLN A 545 7.63 7.24 11.16
N LYS A 546 6.60 8.03 10.85
CA LYS A 546 5.25 7.51 10.56
C LYS A 546 5.25 6.58 9.34
N LYS A 547 4.18 5.80 9.20
CA LYS A 547 3.89 4.99 8.01
C LYS A 547 3.74 5.94 6.79
N LYS A 548 4.30 5.56 5.64
CA LYS A 548 4.05 6.28 4.37
C LYS A 548 2.58 6.09 3.98
N SER A 549 1.86 7.15 3.61
CA SER A 549 0.44 7.07 3.25
C SER A 549 0.25 6.89 1.74
N ILE A 550 0.56 5.73 1.16
CA ILE A 550 0.43 5.55 -0.30
C ILE A 550 -1.00 5.73 -0.81
N GLY A 551 -2.02 5.39 0.01
CA GLY A 551 -3.41 5.61 -0.39
C GLY A 551 -3.73 7.09 -0.57
N GLU A 552 -3.25 7.96 0.32
CA GLU A 552 -3.39 9.42 0.15
C GLU A 552 -2.59 9.94 -1.05
N MET A 553 -1.40 9.38 -1.31
CA MET A 553 -0.61 9.74 -2.49
C MET A 553 -1.32 9.37 -3.80
N PHE A 554 -1.94 8.19 -3.89
CA PHE A 554 -2.67 7.81 -5.11
C PHE A 554 -3.98 8.57 -5.30
N MET A 555 -4.61 9.03 -4.22
CA MET A 555 -5.80 9.89 -4.32
C MET A 555 -5.51 11.23 -5.01
N THR A 556 -4.25 11.71 -5.01
CA THR A 556 -3.90 12.99 -5.67
C THR A 556 -3.94 12.92 -7.20
N TYR A 557 -3.98 11.72 -7.79
CA TYR A 557 -4.16 11.56 -9.23
C TYR A 557 -5.60 11.78 -9.69
N GLU A 558 -6.55 11.79 -8.75
CA GLU A 558 -8.00 12.00 -8.93
C GLU A 558 -8.76 10.95 -9.76
N HIS A 559 -8.09 10.27 -10.70
CA HIS A 559 -8.63 9.23 -11.58
C HIS A 559 -8.38 7.80 -11.09
N VAL A 560 -7.55 7.63 -10.06
CA VAL A 560 -7.22 6.33 -9.45
C VAL A 560 -8.30 5.96 -8.43
N TYR A 561 -8.90 4.78 -8.54
CA TYR A 561 -9.75 4.25 -7.47
C TYR A 561 -8.86 3.79 -6.29
N VAL A 562 -9.10 4.26 -5.07
CA VAL A 562 -8.28 3.90 -3.90
C VAL A 562 -9.16 3.34 -2.79
N ALA A 563 -8.81 2.19 -2.21
CA ALA A 563 -9.51 1.66 -1.05
C ALA A 563 -8.55 1.17 0.05
N SER A 564 -8.87 1.47 1.30
CA SER A 564 -8.27 0.84 2.48
C SER A 564 -9.26 -0.13 3.12
N VAL A 565 -8.88 -1.40 3.26
CA VAL A 565 -9.78 -2.49 3.64
C VAL A 565 -9.20 -3.35 4.78
N ALA A 566 -10.08 -4.03 5.53
CA ALA A 566 -9.70 -5.01 6.55
C ALA A 566 -10.75 -6.11 6.70
N LEU A 567 -10.34 -7.34 6.99
CA LEU A 567 -11.22 -8.52 7.16
C LEU A 567 -12.26 -8.40 8.28
N SER A 568 -12.10 -7.43 9.19
CA SER A 568 -13.10 -7.11 10.22
C SER A 568 -14.40 -6.54 9.63
N ASN A 569 -14.37 -6.02 8.39
CA ASN A 569 -15.54 -5.55 7.65
C ASN A 569 -15.62 -6.21 6.26
N GLN A 570 -16.10 -7.45 6.24
CA GLN A 570 -16.17 -8.30 5.04
C GLN A 570 -17.02 -7.71 3.91
N SER A 571 -18.11 -7.00 4.25
CA SER A 571 -18.93 -6.29 3.27
C SER A 571 -18.15 -5.19 2.57
N GLN A 572 -17.35 -4.42 3.31
CA GLN A 572 -16.55 -3.33 2.73
C GLN A 572 -15.39 -3.87 1.88
N VAL A 573 -14.75 -4.97 2.30
CA VAL A 573 -13.73 -5.67 1.48
C VAL A 573 -14.32 -6.11 0.15
N LEU A 574 -15.48 -6.78 0.17
CA LEU A 574 -16.15 -7.24 -1.04
C LEU A 574 -16.55 -6.07 -1.93
N GLN A 575 -17.13 -5.02 -1.35
CA GLN A 575 -17.54 -3.83 -2.08
C GLN A 575 -16.36 -3.17 -2.76
N ALA A 576 -15.25 -2.95 -2.06
CA ALA A 576 -14.04 -2.35 -2.63
C ALA A 576 -13.46 -3.16 -3.79
N MET A 577 -13.46 -4.49 -3.70
CA MET A 577 -12.99 -5.36 -4.79
C MET A 577 -13.90 -5.30 -6.02
N VAL A 578 -15.22 -5.26 -5.83
CA VAL A 578 -16.20 -5.14 -6.92
C VAL A 578 -16.10 -3.76 -7.58
N GLU A 579 -16.00 -2.69 -6.79
CA GLU A 579 -15.86 -1.33 -7.30
C GLU A 579 -14.53 -1.15 -8.05
N ALA A 580 -13.41 -1.65 -7.51
CA ALA A 580 -12.11 -1.58 -8.17
C ALA A 580 -12.11 -2.26 -9.56
N ASP A 581 -12.63 -3.48 -9.66
CA ASP A 581 -12.71 -4.19 -10.95
C ASP A 581 -13.69 -3.53 -11.93
N ALA A 582 -14.72 -2.85 -11.43
CA ALA A 582 -15.69 -2.12 -12.25
C ALA A 582 -15.16 -0.77 -12.76
N HIS A 583 -14.37 -0.05 -11.94
CA HIS A 583 -13.81 1.28 -12.25
C HIS A 583 -13.03 1.26 -13.56
N ALA A 584 -13.35 2.14 -14.50
CA ALA A 584 -12.78 2.16 -15.85
C ALA A 584 -11.36 2.77 -15.95
N GLY A 585 -10.47 2.45 -14.99
CA GLY A 585 -9.11 2.96 -14.94
C GLY A 585 -8.26 2.19 -13.93
N PRO A 586 -7.15 2.79 -13.45
CA PRO A 586 -6.29 2.18 -12.45
C PRO A 586 -6.97 2.18 -11.07
N SER A 587 -6.82 1.07 -10.35
CA SER A 587 -7.42 0.84 -9.04
C SER A 587 -6.41 0.26 -8.07
N ILE A 588 -6.34 0.77 -6.83
CA ILE A 588 -5.49 0.22 -5.76
C ILE A 588 -6.26 -0.05 -4.47
N ILE A 589 -6.15 -1.28 -3.98
CA ILE A 589 -6.70 -1.74 -2.71
C ILE A 589 -5.55 -2.04 -1.75
N ILE A 590 -5.55 -1.39 -0.58
CA ILE A 590 -4.58 -1.58 0.49
C ILE A 590 -5.28 -2.34 1.63
N ALA A 591 -4.89 -3.59 1.81
CA ALA A 591 -5.54 -4.53 2.71
C ALA A 591 -4.68 -4.82 3.94
N TYR A 592 -5.17 -4.52 5.14
CA TYR A 592 -4.46 -4.89 6.37
C TYR A 592 -4.39 -6.41 6.50
N ALA A 593 -3.18 -6.95 6.66
CA ALA A 593 -2.92 -8.38 6.72
C ALA A 593 -2.15 -8.76 8.00
N PRO A 594 -2.82 -9.27 9.04
CA PRO A 594 -2.14 -9.78 10.23
C PRO A 594 -1.11 -10.87 9.91
N CYS A 595 0.06 -10.78 10.53
CA CYS A 595 1.22 -11.64 10.27
C CYS A 595 1.87 -12.15 11.55
N ILE A 596 2.43 -13.36 11.50
CA ILE A 596 3.18 -13.97 12.62
C ILE A 596 4.33 -13.07 13.12
N GLN A 597 4.90 -12.25 12.25
CA GLN A 597 6.01 -11.35 12.58
C GLN A 597 5.58 -10.16 13.45
N GLN A 598 4.31 -9.78 13.42
CA GLN A 598 3.76 -8.76 14.35
C GLN A 598 3.72 -9.29 15.79
N GLY A 599 3.63 -10.63 15.94
CA GLY A 599 3.59 -11.30 17.23
C GLY A 599 2.31 -10.99 18.00
N VAL A 600 1.17 -11.13 17.32
CA VAL A 600 -0.20 -10.93 17.81
C VAL A 600 -0.46 -11.74 19.10
N ARG A 601 -1.21 -11.16 20.03
CA ARG A 601 -1.53 -11.70 21.36
C ARG A 601 -3.02 -11.59 21.65
N PRO A 602 -3.56 -12.45 22.54
CA PRO A 602 -2.85 -13.52 23.26
C PRO A 602 -2.60 -14.80 22.46
N GLN A 603 -3.37 -15.08 21.40
CA GLN A 603 -3.37 -16.40 20.73
C GLN A 603 -2.66 -16.42 19.37
N GLY A 604 -1.84 -15.41 19.05
CA GLY A 604 -1.23 -15.31 17.73
C GLY A 604 -2.29 -15.05 16.66
N LEU A 605 -2.09 -15.62 15.48
CA LEU A 605 -3.04 -15.49 14.36
C LEU A 605 -4.35 -16.27 14.55
N ASN A 606 -4.54 -16.94 15.70
CA ASN A 606 -5.86 -17.45 16.08
C ASN A 606 -6.85 -16.34 16.45
N ASP A 607 -6.34 -15.12 16.68
CA ASP A 607 -7.11 -13.90 16.91
C ASP A 607 -7.07 -12.98 15.66
N MET A 608 -6.92 -13.53 14.45
CA MET A 608 -6.68 -12.75 13.21
C MET A 608 -7.83 -11.77 12.91
N VAL A 609 -9.09 -12.18 13.12
CA VAL A 609 -10.25 -11.34 12.78
C VAL A 609 -10.43 -10.24 13.82
N ASP A 610 -10.21 -10.55 15.10
CA ASP A 610 -10.24 -9.58 16.18
C ASP A 610 -9.07 -8.61 16.05
N GLU A 611 -7.88 -9.04 15.62
CA GLU A 611 -6.75 -8.15 15.37
C GLU A 611 -7.11 -7.08 14.33
N CYS A 612 -7.72 -7.49 13.20
CA CYS A 612 -8.26 -6.56 12.21
C CYS A 612 -9.33 -5.64 12.81
N ARG A 613 -10.16 -6.14 13.74
CA ARG A 613 -11.21 -5.34 14.39
C ARG A 613 -10.61 -4.29 15.32
N PHE A 614 -9.61 -4.65 16.13
CA PHE A 614 -8.90 -3.72 17.00
C PHE A 614 -8.10 -2.67 16.20
N ALA A 615 -7.48 -3.06 15.09
CA ALA A 615 -6.80 -2.12 14.19
C ALA A 615 -7.77 -1.04 13.65
N VAL A 616 -8.96 -1.45 13.19
CA VAL A 616 -9.98 -0.52 12.67
C VAL A 616 -10.64 0.29 13.78
N ASP A 617 -11.13 -0.37 14.83
CA ASP A 617 -11.85 0.28 15.93
C ASP A 617 -10.98 1.31 16.69
N SER A 618 -9.66 1.17 16.64
CA SER A 618 -8.72 2.11 17.27
C SER A 618 -8.25 3.24 16.35
N GLY A 619 -8.65 3.26 15.07
CA GLY A 619 -8.16 4.20 14.06
C GLY A 619 -6.71 3.95 13.61
N TYR A 620 -6.08 2.89 14.12
CA TYR A 620 -4.77 2.45 13.64
C TYR A 620 -4.80 2.12 12.14
N TRP A 621 -5.90 1.52 11.68
CA TRP A 621 -6.15 1.23 10.27
C TRP A 621 -7.53 1.78 9.84
N PRO A 622 -7.61 2.99 9.26
CA PRO A 622 -8.87 3.54 8.78
C PRO A 622 -9.33 2.80 7.52
N LEU A 623 -10.62 2.50 7.44
CA LEU A 623 -11.32 2.02 6.23
C LEU A 623 -11.93 3.21 5.49
N TYR A 624 -11.60 3.33 4.21
CA TYR A 624 -12.11 4.35 3.31
C TYR A 624 -12.05 3.87 1.85
N ARG A 625 -12.79 4.56 0.99
CA ARG A 625 -12.78 4.37 -0.47
C ARG A 625 -12.80 5.74 -1.15
N TYR A 626 -12.01 5.91 -2.20
CA TYR A 626 -12.01 7.05 -3.10
C TYR A 626 -12.45 6.55 -4.46
N HIS A 627 -13.58 7.06 -4.94
CA HIS A 627 -14.25 6.59 -6.13
C HIS A 627 -14.33 7.74 -7.15
N PRO A 628 -13.41 7.79 -8.14
CA PRO A 628 -13.31 8.89 -9.10
C PRO A 628 -14.64 9.21 -9.80
N GLU A 629 -15.40 8.19 -10.19
CA GLU A 629 -16.68 8.37 -10.90
C GLU A 629 -17.74 9.17 -10.12
N LEU A 630 -17.66 9.21 -8.78
CA LEU A 630 -18.58 10.04 -7.99
C LEU A 630 -18.34 11.53 -8.23
N ALA A 631 -17.10 11.95 -8.51
CA ALA A 631 -16.81 13.33 -8.87
C ALA A 631 -17.49 13.72 -10.19
N LEU A 632 -17.56 12.79 -11.16
CA LEU A 632 -18.30 12.99 -12.42
C LEU A 632 -19.81 13.17 -12.19
N GLU A 633 -20.33 12.61 -11.09
CA GLU A 633 -21.72 12.80 -10.64
C GLU A 633 -21.90 14.02 -9.71
N SER A 634 -20.90 14.90 -9.58
CA SER A 634 -20.91 16.03 -8.64
C SER A 634 -21.11 15.62 -7.18
N LYS A 635 -20.65 14.41 -6.82
CA LYS A 635 -20.62 13.90 -5.44
C LYS A 635 -19.19 13.88 -4.94
N ASN A 636 -19.02 13.83 -3.62
CA ASN A 636 -17.70 13.66 -3.01
C ASN A 636 -17.14 12.27 -3.38
N PRO A 637 -15.98 12.18 -4.04
CA PRO A 637 -15.35 10.90 -4.36
C PRO A 637 -14.84 10.15 -3.12
N PHE A 638 -14.58 10.84 -2.02
CA PHE A 638 -14.05 10.23 -0.81
C PHE A 638 -15.17 9.77 0.15
N ILE A 639 -15.12 8.49 0.54
CA ILE A 639 -16.05 7.84 1.45
C ILE A 639 -15.28 7.25 2.63
N LEU A 640 -15.53 7.78 3.82
CA LEU A 640 -15.00 7.23 5.06
C LEU A 640 -15.94 6.16 5.64
N ASP A 641 -15.56 4.89 5.51
CA ASP A 641 -16.34 3.75 6.00
C ASP A 641 -16.18 3.54 7.53
N SER A 642 -15.07 4.00 8.11
CA SER A 642 -14.71 3.81 9.53
C SER A 642 -14.83 5.10 10.38
N LYS A 643 -16.00 5.74 10.39
CA LYS A 643 -16.19 7.13 10.87
C LYS A 643 -15.86 7.46 12.34
N LYS A 644 -15.67 6.48 13.23
CA LYS A 644 -15.51 6.73 14.68
C LYS A 644 -14.43 5.84 15.29
N LEU A 645 -13.61 6.45 16.14
CA LEU A 645 -12.74 5.75 17.08
C LEU A 645 -13.62 5.12 18.18
N ARG A 646 -13.55 3.81 18.32
CA ARG A 646 -14.27 3.02 19.34
C ARG A 646 -13.34 2.49 20.43
N LYS A 647 -12.04 2.52 20.19
CA LYS A 647 -10.98 2.06 21.10
C LYS A 647 -9.82 3.05 21.09
N ASP A 648 -9.07 3.04 22.18
CA ASP A 648 -7.78 3.73 22.26
C ASP A 648 -6.71 2.97 21.48
N VAL A 649 -5.81 3.67 20.77
CA VAL A 649 -4.75 3.02 19.98
C VAL A 649 -3.82 2.16 20.84
N THR A 650 -3.58 2.54 22.09
CA THR A 650 -2.76 1.77 23.03
C THR A 650 -3.32 0.36 23.23
N SER A 651 -4.65 0.21 23.17
CA SER A 651 -5.29 -1.12 23.29
C SER A 651 -4.94 -2.04 22.13
N PHE A 652 -4.67 -1.50 20.93
CA PHE A 652 -4.14 -2.24 19.79
C PHE A 652 -2.64 -2.48 19.93
N LEU A 653 -1.84 -1.45 20.26
CA LEU A 653 -0.38 -1.60 20.42
C LEU A 653 0.01 -2.66 21.47
N GLN A 654 -0.80 -2.83 22.52
CA GLN A 654 -0.61 -3.85 23.55
C GLN A 654 -0.94 -5.28 23.10
N ARG A 655 -1.49 -5.47 21.91
CA ARG A 655 -1.76 -6.80 21.33
C ARG A 655 -0.60 -7.33 20.52
N GLU A 656 0.37 -6.52 20.15
CA GLU A 656 1.45 -6.96 19.27
C GLU A 656 2.82 -6.92 19.95
N SER A 657 3.54 -8.02 19.86
CA SER A 657 4.87 -8.14 20.47
C SER A 657 5.87 -7.16 19.84
N ARG A 658 5.70 -6.74 18.58
CA ARG A 658 6.57 -5.73 17.95
C ARG A 658 6.55 -4.37 18.65
N PHE A 659 5.47 -4.00 19.34
CA PHE A 659 5.42 -2.78 20.17
C PHE A 659 5.80 -3.06 21.62
N ILE A 660 5.30 -4.17 22.19
CA ILE A 660 5.56 -4.55 23.60
C ILE A 660 7.06 -4.78 23.85
N ASN A 661 7.77 -5.39 22.90
CA ASN A 661 9.19 -5.66 23.05
C ASN A 661 10.01 -4.37 23.14
N LEU A 662 9.61 -3.32 22.43
CA LEU A 662 10.23 -2.00 22.57
C LEU A 662 10.00 -1.46 23.98
N LYS A 663 8.75 -1.48 24.46
CA LYS A 663 8.40 -1.00 25.81
C LYS A 663 9.15 -1.74 26.92
N LYS A 664 9.40 -3.04 26.76
CA LYS A 664 10.22 -3.81 27.71
C LYS A 664 11.70 -3.45 27.69
N LYS A 665 12.22 -3.10 26.51
CA LYS A 665 13.64 -2.80 26.31
C LYS A 665 13.98 -1.36 26.69
N ASP A 666 13.12 -0.42 26.29
CA ASP A 666 13.26 1.02 26.51
C ASP A 666 11.87 1.64 26.71
N PRO A 667 11.38 1.70 27.97
CA PRO A 667 10.05 2.22 28.27
C PRO A 667 9.87 3.68 27.86
N THR A 668 10.90 4.51 28.06
CA THR A 668 10.86 5.95 27.79
C THR A 668 10.63 6.22 26.29
N ILE A 669 11.43 5.57 25.43
CA ILE A 669 11.28 5.71 23.98
C ILE A 669 9.94 5.12 23.50
N ALA A 670 9.50 4.01 24.10
CA ALA A 670 8.23 3.40 23.72
C ALA A 670 7.05 4.32 24.04
N GLU A 671 7.04 4.97 25.21
CA GLU A 671 5.97 5.87 25.61
C GLU A 671 5.90 7.11 24.72
N GLU A 672 7.05 7.71 24.40
CA GLU A 672 7.16 8.80 23.42
C GLU A 672 6.56 8.40 22.05
N LEU A 673 6.94 7.23 21.52
CA LEU A 673 6.46 6.77 20.21
C LEU A 673 4.99 6.34 20.22
N TRP A 674 4.48 5.85 21.36
CA TRP A 674 3.06 5.50 21.51
C TRP A 674 2.19 6.75 21.59
N GLU A 675 2.66 7.79 22.28
CA GLU A 675 2.00 9.10 22.30
C GLU A 675 1.99 9.74 20.92
N ALA A 676 3.13 9.71 20.21
CA ALA A 676 3.20 10.17 18.82
C ALA A 676 2.25 9.39 17.90
N MET A 677 2.14 8.07 18.07
CA MET A 677 1.17 7.24 17.33
C MET A 677 -0.27 7.66 17.63
N ASN A 678 -0.60 7.90 18.90
CA ASN A 678 -1.92 8.35 19.30
C ASN A 678 -2.29 9.68 18.63
N ASN A 679 -1.39 10.67 18.68
CA ASN A 679 -1.60 11.96 18.04
C ASN A 679 -1.76 11.82 16.52
N ASN A 680 -0.93 10.98 15.88
CA ASN A 680 -1.02 10.73 14.44
C ASN A 680 -2.35 10.07 14.04
N VAL A 681 -2.87 9.13 14.84
CA VAL A 681 -4.16 8.48 14.58
C VAL A 681 -5.30 9.48 14.66
N HIS A 682 -5.31 10.33 15.68
CA HIS A 682 -6.35 11.36 15.84
C HIS A 682 -6.30 12.38 14.69
N HIS A 683 -5.11 12.93 14.39
CA HIS A 683 -4.93 13.88 13.29
C HIS A 683 -5.33 13.28 11.94
N ARG A 684 -4.91 12.03 11.64
CA ARG A 684 -5.31 11.35 10.41
C ARG A 684 -6.81 11.13 10.36
N MET A 685 -7.44 10.74 11.48
CA MET A 685 -8.88 10.51 11.52
C MET A 685 -9.66 11.81 11.25
N GLU A 686 -9.25 12.93 11.85
CA GLU A 686 -9.83 14.25 11.62
C GLU A 686 -9.68 14.66 10.14
N HIS A 687 -8.49 14.50 9.57
CA HIS A 687 -8.25 14.77 8.15
C HIS A 687 -9.16 13.95 7.22
N LEU A 688 -9.28 12.63 7.45
CA LEU A 688 -10.14 11.77 6.63
C LEU A 688 -11.64 12.12 6.83
N GLN A 689 -12.05 12.56 8.01
CA GLN A 689 -13.41 13.05 8.24
C GLN A 689 -13.68 14.33 7.44
N GLN A 690 -12.73 15.27 7.41
CA GLN A 690 -12.83 16.49 6.59
C GLN A 690 -12.95 16.14 5.10
N LEU A 691 -12.12 15.22 4.61
CA LEU A 691 -12.23 14.73 3.22
C LEU A 691 -13.62 14.15 2.93
N ALA A 692 -14.24 13.44 3.87
CA ALA A 692 -15.56 12.84 3.69
C ALA A 692 -16.73 13.83 3.80
N GLU A 693 -16.59 14.90 4.60
CA GLU A 693 -17.57 15.98 4.69
C GLU A 693 -17.58 16.86 3.42
N GLY A 694 -16.48 16.85 2.66
CA GLY A 694 -16.26 17.74 1.53
C GLY A 694 -15.89 19.15 2.00
N TYR A 695 -15.19 19.92 1.17
CA TYR A 695 -15.00 21.35 1.45
C TYR A 695 -16.39 22.00 1.57
N LYS A 696 -16.72 22.52 2.76
CA LYS A 696 -17.93 23.30 2.94
C LYS A 696 -17.79 24.57 2.10
N ALA A 697 -18.53 24.66 1.00
CA ALA A 697 -18.85 25.95 0.41
C ALA A 697 -19.62 26.74 1.47
N PHE A 698 -19.06 27.87 1.91
CA PHE A 698 -19.70 28.72 2.90
C PHE A 698 -20.49 29.80 2.18
N ASP A 699 -21.80 29.80 2.39
CA ASP A 699 -22.70 30.83 1.90
C ASP A 699 -22.41 32.16 2.64
N HIS A 700 -21.91 33.19 1.93
CA HIS A 700 -22.56 34.51 1.85
C HIS A 700 -21.67 35.68 1.37
N ALA A 701 -22.34 36.51 0.56
CA ALA A 701 -22.27 37.97 0.42
C ALA A 701 -21.08 38.60 -0.32
N ASP A 702 -21.39 39.06 -1.52
CA ASP A 702 -20.73 40.16 -2.22
C ASP A 702 -20.37 41.31 -1.23
N ASP A 703 -19.13 41.82 -1.31
CA ASP A 703 -18.51 42.97 -0.59
C ASP A 703 -17.60 42.73 0.64
N ALA A 704 -17.02 41.54 0.88
CA ALA A 704 -16.02 41.37 1.96
C ALA A 704 -14.56 41.63 1.51
N SER A 705 -13.97 42.77 1.90
CA SER A 705 -12.53 43.06 1.75
C SER A 705 -11.65 42.18 2.65
N VAL A 706 -10.50 41.72 2.15
CA VAL A 706 -9.49 40.93 2.88
C VAL A 706 -8.39 41.85 3.44
N LEU A 707 -8.02 41.64 4.70
CA LEU A 707 -6.91 42.35 5.36
C LEU A 707 -5.63 41.50 5.31
N THR A 708 -4.62 41.96 4.57
CA THR A 708 -3.32 41.25 4.45
C THR A 708 -2.32 41.82 5.45
N LEU A 709 -1.74 40.95 6.28
CA LEU A 709 -0.90 41.30 7.43
C LEU A 709 0.45 40.60 7.37
N TYR A 710 1.52 41.28 7.80
CA TYR A 710 2.85 40.66 7.85
C TYR A 710 3.69 41.00 9.09
N ALA A 711 4.57 40.07 9.46
CA ALA A 711 5.66 40.29 10.42
C ALA A 711 6.97 39.75 9.84
N SER A 712 8.02 40.58 9.81
CA SER A 712 9.29 40.31 9.12
C SER A 712 10.45 41.08 9.75
N GLU A 713 11.64 40.47 9.86
CA GLU A 713 12.89 41.19 10.24
C GLU A 713 13.71 41.59 9.00
N THR A 714 13.75 40.73 7.97
CA THR A 714 14.61 40.88 6.79
C THR A 714 13.83 41.27 5.53
N GLY A 715 12.55 41.61 5.65
CA GLY A 715 11.69 41.98 4.52
C GLY A 715 11.09 40.80 3.72
N THR A 716 11.48 39.55 3.98
CA THR A 716 10.98 38.39 3.21
C THR A 716 9.47 38.19 3.31
N ALA A 717 8.90 38.16 4.53
CA ALA A 717 7.45 38.00 4.70
C ALA A 717 6.67 39.23 4.23
N GLN A 718 7.28 40.42 4.30
CA GLN A 718 6.71 41.67 3.79
C GLN A 718 6.52 41.59 2.28
N ARG A 719 7.58 41.24 1.54
CA ARG A 719 7.53 41.08 0.07
C ARG A 719 6.40 40.13 -0.35
N VAL A 720 6.32 38.95 0.27
CA VAL A 720 5.29 37.95 -0.07
C VAL A 720 3.88 38.47 0.22
N ALA A 721 3.71 39.19 1.32
CA ALA A 721 2.43 39.80 1.66
C ALA A 721 2.02 40.88 0.66
N GLU A 722 2.97 41.72 0.23
CA GLU A 722 2.75 42.75 -0.80
C GLU A 722 2.39 42.12 -2.16
N ASP A 723 3.11 41.07 -2.56
CA ASP A 723 2.83 40.32 -3.80
C ASP A 723 1.43 39.68 -3.76
N PHE A 724 1.08 39.03 -2.64
CA PHE A 724 -0.25 38.48 -2.42
C PHE A 724 -1.33 39.58 -2.46
N ALA A 725 -1.10 40.70 -1.79
CA ALA A 725 -2.05 41.80 -1.75
C ALA A 725 -2.26 42.46 -3.13
N ALA A 726 -1.22 42.54 -3.96
CA ALA A 726 -1.31 43.02 -5.33
C ALA A 726 -2.08 42.05 -6.24
N ALA A 727 -1.95 40.74 -6.00
CA ALA A 727 -2.64 39.71 -6.76
C ALA A 727 -4.11 39.49 -6.33
N CYS A 728 -4.43 39.73 -5.06
CA CYS A 728 -5.74 39.48 -4.48
C CYS A 728 -6.67 40.68 -4.72
N THR A 729 -7.68 40.52 -5.58
CA THR A 729 -8.66 41.58 -5.91
C THR A 729 -9.49 42.06 -4.72
N LEU A 730 -9.54 41.31 -3.63
CA LEU A 730 -10.23 41.68 -2.39
C LEU A 730 -9.31 42.39 -1.38
N SER A 731 -8.00 42.48 -1.63
CA SER A 731 -7.04 43.13 -0.75
C SER A 731 -6.84 44.59 -1.13
N ALA A 732 -6.66 45.47 -0.13
CA ALA A 732 -6.36 46.89 -0.33
C ALA A 732 -4.86 47.22 -0.14
N GLY A 733 -4.02 46.21 0.08
CA GLY A 733 -2.59 46.34 0.39
C GLY A 733 -2.15 45.42 1.55
N ALA A 734 -0.85 45.34 1.78
CA ALA A 734 -0.26 44.64 2.91
C ALA A 734 0.05 45.62 4.05
N THR A 735 -0.26 45.24 5.29
CA THR A 735 -0.05 46.08 6.47
C THR A 735 0.86 45.36 7.48
N ALA A 736 1.81 46.07 8.07
CA ALA A 736 2.65 45.50 9.12
C ALA A 736 1.82 45.23 10.37
N MET A 737 2.10 44.14 11.09
CA MET A 737 1.31 43.75 12.27
C MET A 737 1.37 44.76 13.43
N ASP A 738 2.36 45.64 13.49
CA ASP A 738 2.49 46.72 14.48
C ASP A 738 1.81 48.03 14.07
N ASP A 739 1.27 48.13 12.85
CA ASP A 739 0.47 49.28 12.40
C ASP A 739 -1.03 49.14 12.71
N LEU A 740 -1.44 48.06 13.40
CA LEU A 740 -2.83 47.76 13.77
C LEU A 740 -2.93 47.18 15.18
N GLU A 741 -4.08 47.44 15.83
CA GLU A 741 -4.43 46.82 17.10
C GLU A 741 -5.13 45.47 16.86
N VAL A 742 -5.05 44.54 17.82
CA VAL A 742 -5.71 43.22 17.69
C VAL A 742 -7.24 43.34 17.56
N ASP A 743 -7.82 44.43 18.05
CA ASP A 743 -9.26 44.69 17.90
C ASP A 743 -9.64 45.06 16.46
N ASP A 744 -8.69 45.50 15.62
CA ASP A 744 -8.96 45.89 14.24
C ASP A 744 -9.28 44.70 13.33
N ILE A 745 -8.99 43.46 13.75
CA ILE A 745 -9.28 42.25 12.97
C ILE A 745 -10.66 41.64 13.30
N ASP A 746 -11.41 42.20 14.27
CA ASP A 746 -12.72 41.70 14.66
C ASP A 746 -13.75 41.74 13.52
N GLY A 747 -14.34 40.59 13.21
CA GLY A 747 -15.33 40.39 12.15
C GLY A 747 -14.76 40.41 10.73
N LYS A 748 -13.43 40.40 10.56
CA LYS A 748 -12.77 40.50 9.25
C LYS A 748 -12.16 39.18 8.79
N THR A 749 -11.89 39.07 7.49
CA THR A 749 -11.02 38.05 6.92
C THR A 749 -9.60 38.55 6.86
N CYS A 750 -8.66 37.86 7.50
CA CYS A 750 -7.26 38.23 7.56
C CYS A 750 -6.35 37.18 6.91
N VAL A 751 -5.30 37.61 6.22
CA VAL A 751 -4.27 36.73 5.66
C VAL A 751 -2.93 37.14 6.27
N PHE A 752 -2.30 36.24 7.02
CA PHE A 752 -1.07 36.51 7.76
C PHE A 752 0.15 35.89 7.07
N PHE A 753 1.21 36.68 6.91
CA PHE A 753 2.53 36.24 6.46
C PHE A 753 3.56 36.52 7.56
N ILE A 754 4.03 35.47 8.25
CA ILE A 754 4.86 35.65 9.46
C ILE A 754 6.18 34.89 9.29
N ALA A 755 7.29 35.64 9.24
CA ALA A 755 8.63 35.06 9.34
C ALA A 755 8.97 34.69 10.78
N THR A 756 9.73 33.61 10.96
CA THR A 756 10.25 33.20 12.27
C THR A 756 11.73 33.59 12.40
N CYS A 757 12.08 34.31 13.46
CA CYS A 757 13.44 34.82 13.67
C CYS A 757 14.28 33.90 14.56
N GLY A 758 15.51 33.61 14.15
CA GLY A 758 16.44 32.78 14.91
C GLY A 758 15.85 31.40 15.25
N GLN A 759 15.92 31.02 16.53
CA GLN A 759 15.38 29.74 17.03
C GLN A 759 13.89 29.84 17.42
N GLY A 760 13.04 30.53 16.65
CA GLY A 760 11.59 30.53 16.92
C GLY A 760 11.00 31.81 17.53
N ALA A 761 11.70 32.94 17.45
CA ALA A 761 11.24 34.23 17.97
C ALA A 761 10.31 34.96 16.99
N MET A 762 9.41 35.78 17.53
CA MET A 762 8.55 36.70 16.78
C MET A 762 9.39 37.88 16.24
N PRO A 763 9.22 38.28 14.96
CA PRO A 763 9.80 39.51 14.43
C PRO A 763 9.42 40.74 15.26
N ARG A 764 10.29 41.75 15.31
CA ARG A 764 10.06 43.00 16.06
C ARG A 764 8.70 43.63 15.73
N ASN A 765 8.36 43.74 14.45
CA ASN A 765 7.09 44.31 13.99
C ASN A 765 5.86 43.39 14.17
N GLY A 766 6.01 42.23 14.84
CA GLY A 766 4.90 41.37 15.27
C GLY A 766 4.80 41.20 16.79
N LYS A 767 5.74 41.75 17.57
CA LYS A 767 5.79 41.55 19.04
C LYS A 767 4.63 42.20 19.75
N GLU A 768 4.34 43.46 19.43
CA GLU A 768 3.25 44.21 20.08
C GLU A 768 1.89 43.56 19.79
N PHE A 769 1.62 43.19 18.54
CA PHE A 769 0.42 42.43 18.18
C PHE A 769 0.31 41.11 18.95
N MET A 770 1.40 40.36 19.08
CA MET A 770 1.41 39.10 19.84
C MET A 770 1.18 39.34 21.34
N GLU A 771 1.70 40.41 21.92
CA GLU A 771 1.45 40.79 23.32
C GLU A 771 -0.01 41.14 23.55
N GLN A 772 -0.62 41.95 22.66
CA GLN A 772 -2.04 42.28 22.70
C GLN A 772 -2.91 41.02 22.54
N LEU A 773 -2.56 40.12 21.62
CA LEU A 773 -3.29 38.88 21.37
C LEU A 773 -3.24 37.93 22.58
N ASN A 774 -2.10 37.88 23.27
CA ASN A 774 -1.97 37.11 24.52
C ASN A 774 -2.72 37.75 25.70
N ALA A 775 -2.85 39.07 25.73
CA ALA A 775 -3.54 39.81 26.78
C ALA A 775 -5.06 39.82 26.60
N ARG A 776 -5.55 39.58 25.37
CA ARG A 776 -6.98 39.55 25.05
C ARG A 776 -7.68 38.38 25.76
N THR A 777 -8.84 38.67 26.34
CA THR A 777 -9.67 37.67 27.06
C THR A 777 -11.06 37.49 26.46
N GLU A 778 -11.54 38.47 25.70
CA GLU A 778 -12.80 38.38 24.97
C GLU A 778 -12.59 37.65 23.63
N PRO A 779 -13.49 36.72 23.25
CA PRO A 779 -13.39 36.06 21.96
C PRO A 779 -13.56 37.07 20.81
N PHE A 780 -13.05 36.72 19.63
CA PHE A 780 -13.30 37.45 18.41
C PHE A 780 -14.77 37.39 18.03
N LYS A 781 -15.28 38.43 17.36
CA LYS A 781 -16.65 38.47 16.84
C LYS A 781 -16.88 37.33 15.84
N GLU A 782 -18.13 36.84 15.81
CA GLU A 782 -18.56 35.89 14.80
C GLU A 782 -18.31 36.47 13.40
N GLY A 783 -17.62 35.70 12.54
CA GLY A 783 -17.17 36.15 11.23
C GLY A 783 -15.69 36.56 11.15
N THR A 784 -14.94 36.63 12.26
CA THR A 784 -13.48 36.74 12.20
C THR A 784 -12.88 35.46 11.62
N ARG A 785 -12.23 35.59 10.47
CA ARG A 785 -11.66 34.48 9.69
C ARG A 785 -10.19 34.73 9.41
N PHE A 786 -9.38 33.68 9.33
CA PHE A 786 -7.96 33.87 8.98
C PHE A 786 -7.35 32.74 8.14
N LEU A 787 -6.32 33.14 7.39
CA LEU A 787 -5.38 32.31 6.64
C LEU A 787 -3.97 32.62 7.14
N MET A 788 -3.09 31.61 7.18
CA MET A 788 -1.75 31.74 7.76
C MET A 788 -0.68 31.15 6.84
N PHE A 789 0.38 31.91 6.60
CA PHE A 789 1.59 31.48 5.92
C PHE A 789 2.82 31.78 6.79
N GLY A 790 3.49 30.72 7.24
CA GLY A 790 4.70 30.83 8.06
C GLY A 790 5.97 30.70 7.23
N LEU A 791 6.91 31.62 7.38
CA LEU A 791 8.23 31.52 6.75
C LEU A 791 9.30 31.14 7.79
N GLY A 792 10.23 30.29 7.40
CA GLY A 792 11.37 29.92 8.22
C GLY A 792 12.29 28.93 7.54
N ASP A 793 13.20 28.34 8.31
CA ASP A 793 14.16 27.34 7.83
C ASP A 793 14.01 26.06 8.67
N SER A 794 13.66 24.95 8.02
CA SER A 794 13.40 23.66 8.68
C SER A 794 14.65 23.02 9.30
N SER A 795 15.84 23.54 9.01
CA SER A 795 17.07 23.16 9.71
C SER A 795 17.11 23.67 11.17
N TYR A 796 16.25 24.63 11.52
CA TYR A 796 16.10 25.15 12.88
C TYR A 796 15.02 24.37 13.66
N TYR A 797 15.28 24.13 14.95
CA TYR A 797 14.43 23.28 15.80
C TYR A 797 12.98 23.79 15.93
N PHE A 798 12.80 25.12 15.87
CA PHE A 798 11.51 25.79 16.01
C PHE A 798 11.00 26.35 14.68
N PHE A 799 10.97 25.50 13.66
CA PHE A 799 10.48 25.84 12.32
C PHE A 799 9.06 26.45 12.35
N VAL A 800 8.92 27.63 11.74
CA VAL A 800 7.70 28.48 11.65
C VAL A 800 6.97 28.72 12.98
N LYS A 801 7.69 28.70 14.11
CA LYS A 801 7.09 28.81 15.45
C LYS A 801 6.32 30.12 15.67
N ALA A 802 6.77 31.25 15.12
CA ALA A 802 6.09 32.54 15.30
C ALA A 802 4.67 32.51 14.72
N ALA A 803 4.51 31.98 13.50
CA ALA A 803 3.21 31.78 12.85
C ALA A 803 2.31 30.81 13.65
N LYS A 804 2.89 29.69 14.11
CA LYS A 804 2.19 28.69 14.95
C LYS A 804 1.67 29.27 16.27
N ASP A 805 2.40 30.18 16.88
CA ASP A 805 1.97 30.79 18.14
C ASP A 805 0.83 31.80 17.91
N VAL A 806 0.86 32.58 16.83
CA VAL A 806 -0.25 33.49 16.47
C VAL A 806 -1.50 32.70 16.11
N GLU A 807 -1.38 31.68 15.25
CA GLU A 807 -2.48 30.80 14.88
C GLU A 807 -3.18 30.19 16.12
N ARG A 808 -2.39 29.64 17.05
CA ARG A 808 -2.93 29.05 18.29
C ARG A 808 -3.72 30.06 19.12
N CYS A 809 -3.24 31.31 19.19
CA CYS A 809 -3.92 32.35 19.96
C CYS A 809 -5.20 32.83 19.27
N LEU A 810 -5.21 32.97 17.94
CA LEU A 810 -6.40 33.30 17.15
C LEU A 810 -7.51 32.24 17.32
N GLU A 811 -7.16 30.95 17.19
CA GLU A 811 -8.11 29.85 17.38
C GLU A 811 -8.66 29.78 18.81
N LYS A 812 -7.79 29.97 19.81
CA LYS A 812 -8.18 30.00 21.22
C LYS A 812 -9.19 31.11 21.51
N LEU A 813 -9.08 32.23 20.82
CA LEU A 813 -9.99 33.37 20.93
C LEU A 813 -11.20 33.26 19.98
N GLY A 814 -11.41 32.13 19.32
CA GLY A 814 -12.62 31.86 18.53
C GLY A 814 -12.62 32.42 17.11
N ALA A 815 -11.48 32.86 16.58
CA ALA A 815 -11.36 33.14 15.14
C ALA A 815 -11.38 31.84 14.33
N THR A 816 -12.03 31.86 13.17
CA THR A 816 -12.19 30.68 12.31
C THR A 816 -11.05 30.58 11.31
N LYS A 817 -10.26 29.51 11.36
CA LYS A 817 -9.25 29.22 10.34
C LYS A 817 -9.91 28.76 9.04
N MET A 818 -9.53 29.35 7.90
CA MET A 818 -10.17 29.07 6.60
C MET A 818 -9.59 27.86 5.86
N LEU A 819 -8.32 27.50 6.13
CA LEU A 819 -7.66 26.30 5.61
C LEU A 819 -7.19 25.42 6.76
N ALA A 820 -7.24 24.09 6.60
CA ALA A 820 -6.86 23.16 7.66
C ALA A 820 -5.38 23.30 8.07
N SER A 821 -4.49 23.48 7.10
CA SER A 821 -3.06 23.69 7.31
C SER A 821 -2.65 25.13 7.02
N MET A 822 -1.75 25.69 7.84
CA MET A 822 -1.00 26.88 7.44
C MET A 822 -0.09 26.52 6.27
N GLY A 823 0.16 27.44 5.35
CA GLY A 823 1.23 27.28 4.39
C GLY A 823 2.58 27.50 5.06
N THR A 824 3.62 26.85 4.57
CA THR A 824 4.97 27.00 5.09
C THR A 824 5.97 27.22 3.98
N GLY A 825 6.68 28.36 4.02
CA GLY A 825 7.85 28.62 3.19
C GLY A 825 9.11 28.14 3.91
N ASP A 826 9.75 27.09 3.40
CA ASP A 826 11.00 26.53 3.94
C ASP A 826 12.21 26.95 3.10
N ASP A 827 13.09 27.76 3.69
CA ASP A 827 14.34 28.19 3.05
C ASP A 827 15.30 27.02 2.75
N SER A 828 15.17 25.90 3.48
CA SER A 828 16.00 24.70 3.30
C SER A 828 15.47 23.73 2.23
N ALA A 829 14.30 23.97 1.64
CA ALA A 829 13.72 23.12 0.60
C ALA A 829 14.43 23.30 -0.77
N ASP A 830 14.42 22.26 -1.62
CA ASP A 830 15.08 22.29 -2.94
C ASP A 830 14.46 23.34 -3.89
N GLY A 831 13.15 23.63 -3.75
CA GLY A 831 12.42 24.72 -4.41
C GLY A 831 12.38 26.04 -3.62
N GLY A 832 13.00 26.08 -2.44
CA GLY A 832 12.93 27.20 -1.49
C GLY A 832 11.51 27.48 -0.99
N MET A 833 11.32 28.67 -0.42
CA MET A 833 10.03 29.11 0.11
C MET A 833 8.90 29.20 -0.93
N GLU A 834 9.24 29.35 -2.22
CA GLU A 834 8.27 29.61 -3.29
C GLU A 834 7.44 28.35 -3.63
N GLU A 835 8.00 27.15 -3.49
CA GLU A 835 7.27 25.89 -3.69
C GLU A 835 6.11 25.76 -2.69
N GLY A 836 6.41 25.92 -1.41
CA GLY A 836 5.39 25.88 -0.35
C GLY A 836 4.39 27.04 -0.43
N LEU A 837 4.79 28.19 -0.99
CA LEU A 837 3.90 29.32 -1.23
C LEU A 837 2.89 29.01 -2.33
N HIS A 838 3.32 28.47 -3.48
CA HIS A 838 2.42 28.13 -4.58
C HIS A 838 1.40 27.06 -4.18
N ASP A 839 1.85 25.97 -3.54
CA ASP A 839 0.97 24.91 -3.05
C ASP A 839 -0.10 25.44 -2.09
N TRP A 840 0.29 26.41 -1.26
CA TRP A 840 -0.66 27.05 -0.34
C TRP A 840 -1.63 27.97 -1.09
N LEU A 841 -1.15 28.78 -2.03
CA LEU A 841 -1.97 29.71 -2.80
C LEU A 841 -3.05 29.01 -3.63
N ASP A 842 -2.75 27.84 -4.21
CA ASP A 842 -3.74 27.02 -4.94
C ASP A 842 -4.98 26.68 -4.11
N ASN A 843 -4.82 26.63 -2.78
CA ASN A 843 -5.92 26.39 -1.84
C ASN A 843 -6.51 27.70 -1.29
N VAL A 844 -5.74 28.80 -1.27
CA VAL A 844 -6.18 30.12 -0.78
C VAL A 844 -7.19 30.77 -1.72
N TRP A 845 -6.96 30.74 -3.04
CA TRP A 845 -7.87 31.41 -3.98
C TRP A 845 -9.29 30.85 -3.92
N PRO A 846 -9.49 29.51 -3.96
CA PRO A 846 -10.82 28.93 -3.76
C PRO A 846 -11.41 29.24 -2.38
N ALA A 847 -10.60 29.23 -1.32
CA ALA A 847 -11.07 29.53 0.04
C ALA A 847 -11.53 30.99 0.22
N LEU A 848 -10.93 31.91 -0.54
CA LEU A 848 -11.33 33.31 -0.60
C LEU A 848 -12.43 33.58 -1.65
N GLU A 849 -12.84 32.56 -2.41
CA GLU A 849 -13.79 32.66 -3.52
C GLU A 849 -13.38 33.69 -4.59
N VAL A 850 -12.07 33.89 -4.76
CA VAL A 850 -11.51 34.72 -5.83
C VAL A 850 -10.89 33.85 -6.90
N PRO A 851 -11.04 34.18 -8.20
CA PRO A 851 -10.30 33.48 -9.23
C PRO A 851 -8.80 33.70 -9.00
N PRO A 852 -7.96 32.66 -9.21
CA PRO A 852 -6.52 32.87 -9.27
C PRO A 852 -6.22 33.93 -10.35
N PRO A 853 -5.21 34.79 -10.15
CA PRO A 853 -4.86 35.81 -11.13
C PRO A 853 -4.56 35.17 -12.50
N ALA A 854 -5.21 35.68 -13.56
CA ALA A 854 -5.15 35.11 -14.91
C ALA A 854 -3.77 35.26 -15.58
N GLU A 855 -2.98 36.23 -15.12
CA GLU A 855 -1.57 36.43 -15.43
C GLU A 855 -0.85 36.77 -14.12
N VAL A 856 0.44 36.44 -14.00
CA VAL A 856 1.31 36.90 -12.90
C VAL A 856 1.07 38.41 -12.74
N PRO A 857 0.82 38.93 -11.52
CA PRO A 857 0.45 40.33 -11.32
C PRO A 857 1.36 41.24 -12.14
N HIS A 858 0.77 42.11 -12.97
CA HIS A 858 1.51 42.98 -13.87
C HIS A 858 2.38 43.91 -13.02
N ILE A 859 3.66 43.57 -12.88
CA ILE A 859 4.62 44.41 -12.17
C ILE A 859 4.91 45.59 -13.07
N GLU A 860 4.73 46.82 -12.58
CA GLU A 860 5.26 47.97 -13.31
C GLU A 860 6.78 47.82 -13.40
N PRO A 861 7.37 47.79 -14.60
CA PRO A 861 8.82 47.68 -14.74
C PRO A 861 9.50 48.78 -13.94
N ILE A 862 10.57 48.42 -13.22
CA ILE A 862 11.43 49.41 -12.58
C ILE A 862 11.85 50.41 -13.66
N LYS A 863 11.43 51.66 -13.51
CA LYS A 863 11.71 52.72 -14.48
C LYS A 863 13.18 53.11 -14.38
N VAL A 864 14.01 52.42 -15.13
CA VAL A 864 15.41 52.80 -15.36
C VAL A 864 15.43 53.78 -16.53
N THR A 865 15.88 54.99 -16.28
CA THR A 865 16.01 56.02 -17.33
C THR A 865 17.47 56.38 -17.52
N TYR A 866 17.91 56.56 -18.77
CA TYR A 866 19.26 57.04 -19.02
C TYR A 866 19.46 58.41 -18.36
N SER A 867 20.57 58.57 -17.65
CA SER A 867 20.96 59.90 -17.17
C SER A 867 21.42 60.76 -18.37
N GLU A 868 21.25 62.07 -18.26
CA GLU A 868 21.85 63.03 -19.20
C GLU A 868 23.39 63.07 -19.10
N LYS A 869 23.97 62.41 -18.08
CA LYS A 869 25.42 62.30 -17.90
C LYS A 869 25.97 61.05 -18.59
N ALA A 870 26.94 61.24 -19.49
CA ALA A 870 27.62 60.13 -20.16
C ALA A 870 28.61 59.36 -19.25
N VAL A 871 29.07 59.97 -18.15
CA VAL A 871 30.03 59.38 -17.21
C VAL A 871 29.68 59.82 -15.78
N ILE A 872 29.52 58.87 -14.87
CA ILE A 872 29.29 59.14 -13.45
C ILE A 872 30.63 59.37 -12.73
N ARG A 873 30.65 60.28 -11.75
CA ARG A 873 31.82 60.42 -10.88
C ARG A 873 31.87 59.23 -9.93
N PRO A 874 33.03 58.62 -9.65
CA PRO A 874 33.13 57.50 -8.71
C PRO A 874 32.48 57.75 -7.35
N GLU A 875 32.51 59.00 -6.87
CA GLU A 875 31.88 59.41 -5.60
C GLU A 875 30.34 59.36 -5.65
N ASP A 876 29.75 59.70 -6.79
CA ASP A 876 28.29 59.66 -6.98
C ASP A 876 27.82 58.20 -7.14
N ASP A 877 28.60 57.37 -7.84
CA ASP A 877 28.33 55.93 -8.01
C ASP A 877 28.46 55.18 -6.68
N GLN A 878 29.49 55.49 -5.91
CA GLN A 878 29.67 54.96 -4.55
C GLN A 878 28.57 55.44 -3.60
N ARG A 879 28.04 56.67 -3.76
CA ARG A 879 26.92 57.16 -2.96
C ARG A 879 25.65 56.34 -3.21
N ALA A 880 25.36 56.00 -4.47
CA ALA A 880 24.24 55.12 -4.81
C ALA A 880 24.42 53.71 -4.22
N LEU A 881 25.61 53.12 -4.34
CA LEU A 881 25.91 51.83 -3.70
C LEU A 881 25.80 51.90 -2.17
N ASN A 882 26.21 53.00 -1.56
CA ASN A 882 26.07 53.18 -0.11
C ASN A 882 24.61 53.28 0.33
N GLN A 883 23.69 53.73 -0.53
CA GLN A 883 22.25 53.67 -0.26
C GLN A 883 21.77 52.21 -0.27
N PHE A 884 22.17 51.41 -1.27
CA PHE A 884 21.84 49.98 -1.33
C PHE A 884 22.38 49.18 -0.13
N PHE A 885 23.65 49.41 0.25
CA PHE A 885 24.25 48.74 1.40
C PHE A 885 23.83 49.33 2.76
N HIS A 886 23.12 50.46 2.78
CA HIS A 886 22.40 50.92 3.96
C HIS A 886 21.03 50.24 3.99
N SER A 887 20.98 49.08 4.63
CA SER A 887 19.70 48.46 4.97
C SER A 887 18.87 49.40 5.86
N ASP A 888 17.57 49.53 5.58
CA ASP A 888 16.59 50.15 6.49
C ASP A 888 16.39 49.31 7.78
N ALA A 889 17.09 48.18 7.92
CA ALA A 889 17.11 47.39 9.13
C ALA A 889 17.62 48.20 10.33
N ILE A 890 16.73 48.34 11.31
CA ILE A 890 16.95 49.04 12.57
C ILE A 890 18.22 48.52 13.28
N HIS A 891 19.27 49.35 13.32
CA HIS A 891 20.58 49.15 13.99
C HIS A 891 21.65 48.29 13.29
N ALA A 892 21.66 48.19 11.96
CA ALA A 892 22.75 47.50 11.23
C ALA A 892 24.10 48.24 11.28
N THR A 893 25.22 47.51 11.32
CA THR A 893 26.59 48.04 11.22
C THR A 893 27.37 47.31 10.13
N SER A 894 27.79 48.02 9.08
CA SER A 894 28.59 47.43 7.99
C SER A 894 30.05 47.19 8.42
N THR A 895 30.64 46.07 8.00
CA THR A 895 32.03 45.72 8.29
C THR A 895 32.71 44.97 7.13
N PRO A 896 33.99 45.25 6.80
CA PRO A 896 34.65 44.62 5.67
C PRO A 896 35.03 43.16 5.92
N ILE A 897 35.02 42.36 4.84
CA ILE A 897 35.59 41.00 4.83
C ILE A 897 37.12 41.10 4.71
N ILE A 898 37.82 40.55 5.70
CA ILE A 898 39.30 40.48 5.76
C ILE A 898 39.83 39.32 4.90
N SER A 899 39.15 38.17 4.90
CA SER A 899 39.59 37.01 4.11
C SER A 899 38.43 36.10 3.74
N ASN A 900 38.45 35.56 2.52
CA ASN A 900 37.54 34.53 2.04
C ASN A 900 38.37 33.36 1.47
N LYS A 901 38.43 32.23 2.18
CA LYS A 901 39.25 31.07 1.81
C LYS A 901 38.40 29.84 1.56
N LYS A 902 38.52 29.25 0.36
CA LYS A 902 37.92 27.95 0.02
C LYS A 902 38.59 26.82 0.81
N MET A 903 37.76 25.95 1.38
CA MET A 903 38.15 24.85 2.28
C MET A 903 38.00 23.47 1.64
N CYS A 904 37.25 23.39 0.54
CA CYS A 904 37.09 22.15 -0.21
C CYS A 904 38.15 22.02 -1.33
N ARG A 905 38.45 20.77 -1.69
CA ARG A 905 39.32 20.43 -2.82
C ARG A 905 38.70 20.85 -4.15
N GLU A 906 39.55 21.06 -5.14
CA GLU A 906 39.13 21.32 -6.52
C GLU A 906 38.23 20.17 -7.04
N GLY A 907 37.14 20.51 -7.73
CA GLY A 907 36.15 19.53 -8.24
C GLY A 907 35.14 19.00 -7.20
N TYR A 908 35.16 19.49 -5.95
CA TYR A 908 34.10 19.17 -4.99
C TYR A 908 32.85 20.02 -5.26
N ASN A 909 31.68 19.39 -5.22
CA ASN A 909 30.40 19.95 -5.64
C ASN A 909 29.74 20.92 -4.64
N ARG A 910 30.29 21.07 -3.44
CA ARG A 910 29.82 22.05 -2.42
C ARG A 910 30.96 23.01 -2.06
N ASP A 911 30.67 24.31 -2.04
CA ASP A 911 31.68 25.35 -1.79
C ASP A 911 31.74 25.71 -0.30
N PHE A 912 32.61 25.02 0.45
CA PHE A 912 32.87 25.35 1.85
C PHE A 912 33.92 26.45 1.96
N ARG A 913 33.60 27.58 2.62
CA ARG A 913 34.50 28.73 2.76
C ARG A 913 34.68 29.13 4.23
N THR A 914 35.87 29.61 4.55
CA THR A 914 36.13 30.35 5.78
C THR A 914 36.16 31.84 5.44
N VAL A 915 35.21 32.60 6.00
CA VAL A 915 35.15 34.06 5.89
C VAL A 915 35.58 34.66 7.22
N ARG A 916 36.46 35.66 7.18
CA ARG A 916 36.84 36.47 8.36
C ARG A 916 36.43 37.91 8.08
N ILE A 917 35.71 38.51 9.01
CA ILE A 917 35.28 39.91 8.94
C ILE A 917 36.07 40.75 9.95
N ALA A 918 36.24 42.03 9.68
CA ALA A 918 36.76 42.96 10.68
C ALA A 918 35.74 43.07 11.81
N LYS A 919 36.21 43.13 13.06
CA LYS A 919 35.35 43.45 14.20
C LYS A 919 35.40 44.97 14.42
N PRO A 920 34.30 45.72 14.21
CA PRO A 920 34.23 47.12 14.62
C PRO A 920 34.44 47.22 16.14
N SER A 921 35.06 48.31 16.59
CA SER A 921 35.37 48.52 18.02
C SER A 921 34.14 48.58 18.94
N GLU A 922 32.95 48.81 18.38
CA GLU A 922 31.68 48.94 19.12
C GLU A 922 30.66 47.81 18.82
N LEU A 923 31.03 46.77 18.07
CA LEU A 923 30.09 45.71 17.70
C LEU A 923 29.81 44.76 18.90
N ASN A 924 28.64 44.94 19.52
CA ASN A 924 28.01 44.00 20.44
C ASN A 924 26.92 43.23 19.69
N TYR A 925 26.87 41.90 19.85
CA TYR A 925 25.83 41.07 19.25
C TYR A 925 25.18 40.16 20.30
N GLN A 926 23.90 39.87 20.14
CA GLN A 926 23.11 38.94 20.93
C GLN A 926 22.79 37.68 20.11
N LEU A 927 22.33 36.64 20.81
CA LEU A 927 21.85 35.42 20.16
C LEU A 927 20.59 35.76 19.34
N GLY A 928 20.66 35.62 18.02
CA GLY A 928 19.58 35.97 17.09
C GLY A 928 19.91 37.15 16.17
N ASP A 929 21.01 37.87 16.41
CA ASP A 929 21.49 38.86 15.46
C ASP A 929 21.99 38.19 14.17
N ALA A 930 21.60 38.75 13.03
CA ALA A 930 21.96 38.24 11.71
C ALA A 930 23.20 38.94 11.15
N LEU A 931 23.99 38.19 10.38
CA LEU A 931 25.08 38.74 9.56
C LEU A 931 24.65 38.61 8.10
N GLU A 932 24.42 39.75 7.45
CA GLU A 932 24.15 39.79 6.01
C GLU A 932 25.48 39.85 5.24
N ILE A 933 25.61 39.02 4.20
CA ILE A 933 26.79 38.95 3.35
C ILE A 933 26.34 39.31 1.95
N PHE A 934 26.86 40.42 1.41
CA PHE A 934 26.58 40.86 0.06
C PHE A 934 27.58 40.23 -0.93
N PRO A 935 27.17 39.25 -1.75
CA PRO A 935 28.00 38.78 -2.86
C PRO A 935 28.09 39.86 -3.94
N HIS A 936 29.14 39.81 -4.75
CA HIS A 936 29.27 40.67 -5.93
C HIS A 936 29.74 39.83 -7.11
N ASN A 937 29.29 40.19 -8.30
CA ASN A 937 29.74 39.57 -9.54
C ASN A 937 31.20 39.95 -9.81
N GLU A 938 31.91 39.14 -10.61
CA GLU A 938 33.24 39.50 -11.07
C GLU A 938 33.14 40.66 -12.08
N PRO A 939 33.80 41.82 -11.83
CA PRO A 939 33.65 43.00 -12.68
C PRO A 939 33.97 42.75 -14.16
N ASP A 940 34.97 41.89 -14.44
CA ASP A 940 35.35 41.52 -15.80
C ASP A 940 34.21 40.79 -16.52
N ARG A 941 33.55 39.84 -15.83
CA ARG A 941 32.40 39.10 -16.38
C ARG A 941 31.18 39.99 -16.59
N VAL A 942 30.97 40.98 -15.71
CA VAL A 942 29.93 42.00 -15.89
C VAL A 942 30.22 42.87 -17.10
N SER A 943 31.48 43.26 -17.30
CA SER A 943 31.89 44.03 -18.47
C SER A 943 31.69 43.23 -19.76
N ASP A 944 32.05 41.95 -19.78
CA ASP A 944 31.84 41.05 -20.92
C ASP A 944 30.33 40.90 -21.21
N PHE A 945 29.51 40.64 -20.17
CA PHE A 945 28.06 40.54 -20.31
C PHE A 945 27.44 41.79 -20.93
N LEU A 946 27.81 42.98 -20.42
CA LEU A 946 27.29 44.24 -20.94
C LEU A 946 27.72 44.50 -22.38
N HIS A 947 28.96 44.13 -22.74
CA HIS A 947 29.44 44.25 -24.11
C HIS A 947 28.70 43.31 -25.06
N ASP A 948 28.48 42.06 -24.65
CA ASP A 948 27.80 41.06 -25.47
C ASP A 948 26.30 41.37 -25.63
N TYR A 949 25.67 41.96 -24.61
CA TYR A 949 24.24 42.25 -24.59
C TYR A 949 23.85 43.46 -25.46
N SER A 950 24.70 44.50 -25.53
CA SER A 950 24.42 45.67 -26.37
C SER A 950 25.68 46.42 -26.78
N THR A 951 25.66 46.99 -27.99
CA THR A 951 26.68 47.96 -28.43
C THR A 951 26.36 49.40 -28.01
N ASP A 952 25.15 49.66 -27.52
CA ASP A 952 24.65 51.01 -27.27
C ASP A 952 24.95 51.50 -25.85
N PHE A 953 25.20 50.58 -24.92
CA PHE A 953 25.57 50.87 -23.53
C PHE A 953 26.60 49.86 -23.02
N GLY A 954 27.48 50.31 -22.13
CA GLY A 954 28.44 49.47 -21.42
C GLY A 954 28.51 49.77 -19.92
N ALA A 955 29.52 49.22 -19.23
CA ALA A 955 29.70 49.36 -17.78
C ALA A 955 29.74 50.82 -17.28
N MET A 956 30.17 51.76 -18.11
CA MET A 956 30.25 53.19 -17.76
C MET A 956 28.95 53.96 -17.96
N THR A 957 27.93 53.33 -18.55
CA THR A 957 26.64 53.98 -18.84
C THR A 957 25.93 54.32 -17.56
N VAL A 958 25.40 55.54 -17.47
CA VAL A 958 24.77 56.05 -16.24
C VAL A 958 23.26 56.00 -16.39
N VAL A 959 22.61 55.43 -15.39
CA VAL A 959 21.14 55.35 -15.30
C VAL A 959 20.65 56.01 -14.02
N LYS A 960 19.42 56.53 -14.05
CA LYS A 960 18.67 56.92 -12.87
C LYS A 960 17.80 55.75 -12.42
N LEU A 961 17.87 55.46 -11.13
CA LEU A 961 17.20 54.34 -10.49
C LEU A 961 16.44 54.84 -9.25
N HIS A 962 15.20 54.38 -9.12
CA HIS A 962 14.34 54.56 -7.95
C HIS A 962 13.84 53.18 -7.50
N ALA A 963 14.75 52.30 -7.10
CA ALA A 963 14.46 50.93 -6.69
C ALA A 963 15.63 50.35 -5.86
N TRP A 964 15.36 49.27 -5.13
CA TRP A 964 16.36 48.58 -4.29
C TRP A 964 17.03 49.50 -3.25
N GLY A 965 16.29 50.47 -2.71
CA GLY A 965 16.84 51.47 -1.78
C GLY A 965 17.74 52.52 -2.42
N ILE A 966 17.94 52.46 -3.75
CA ILE A 966 18.70 53.46 -4.50
C ILE A 966 17.73 54.50 -5.06
N ASP A 967 18.01 55.76 -4.74
CA ASP A 967 17.35 56.93 -5.29
C ASP A 967 18.44 57.88 -5.84
N GLY A 968 18.72 57.77 -7.14
CA GLY A 968 19.74 58.58 -7.79
C GLY A 968 20.36 57.98 -9.06
N GLU A 969 21.54 58.47 -9.41
CA GLU A 969 22.32 58.01 -10.57
C GLU A 969 23.31 56.92 -10.17
N ILE A 970 23.40 55.85 -10.96
CA ILE A 970 24.34 54.74 -10.80
C ILE A 970 24.87 54.29 -12.16
N SER A 971 26.10 53.79 -12.24
CA SER A 971 26.58 53.15 -13.47
C SER A 971 26.01 51.74 -13.64
N LEU A 972 25.78 51.30 -14.88
CA LEU A 972 25.38 49.92 -15.15
C LEU A 972 26.43 48.93 -14.63
N GLY A 973 27.71 49.25 -14.73
CA GLY A 973 28.79 48.42 -14.19
C GLY A 973 28.65 48.19 -12.68
N SER A 974 28.43 49.26 -11.91
CA SER A 974 28.21 49.16 -10.46
C SER A 974 26.90 48.45 -10.12
N LEU A 975 25.83 48.74 -10.85
CA LEU A 975 24.54 48.10 -10.67
C LEU A 975 24.63 46.57 -10.84
N PHE A 976 25.19 46.12 -11.96
CA PHE A 976 25.33 44.69 -12.27
C PHE A 976 26.47 44.00 -11.51
N THR A 977 27.39 44.74 -10.90
CA THR A 977 28.43 44.13 -10.05
C THR A 977 27.91 43.89 -8.64
N TYR A 978 27.19 44.84 -8.07
CA TYR A 978 26.94 44.88 -6.62
C TYR A 978 25.48 44.75 -6.20
N VAL A 979 24.53 45.00 -7.11
CA VAL A 979 23.09 45.06 -6.78
C VAL A 979 22.33 43.88 -7.37
N LEU A 980 22.64 43.51 -8.62
CA LEU A 980 21.94 42.46 -9.35
C LEU A 980 22.81 41.20 -9.46
N ASP A 981 22.24 40.04 -9.13
CA ASP A 981 22.88 38.75 -9.36
C ASP A 981 22.67 38.31 -10.83
N LEU A 982 23.75 38.36 -11.62
CA LEU A 982 23.73 38.00 -13.04
C LEU A 982 24.07 36.53 -13.30
N PHE A 983 24.76 35.88 -12.36
CA PHE A 983 25.36 34.56 -12.59
C PHE A 983 24.89 33.50 -11.59
N GLY A 984 24.00 33.88 -10.67
CA GLY A 984 23.23 32.96 -9.85
C GLY A 984 22.23 32.14 -10.67
N LYS A 985 21.67 31.11 -10.04
CA LYS A 985 20.54 30.39 -10.61
C LYS A 985 19.33 31.34 -10.58
N PRO A 986 18.70 31.65 -11.73
CA PRO A 986 17.53 32.52 -11.73
C PRO A 986 16.42 31.88 -10.88
N SER A 987 15.74 32.69 -10.06
CA SER A 987 14.58 32.20 -9.32
C SER A 987 13.41 31.98 -10.30
N LYS A 988 12.50 31.07 -9.95
CA LYS A 988 11.27 30.85 -10.73
C LYS A 988 10.50 32.17 -10.92
N HIS A 989 10.45 32.98 -9.85
CA HIS A 989 9.85 34.32 -9.87
C HIS A 989 10.55 35.26 -10.86
N PHE A 990 11.89 35.30 -10.90
CA PHE A 990 12.63 36.11 -11.88
C PHE A 990 12.32 35.68 -13.31
N MET A 991 12.23 34.38 -13.58
CA MET A 991 11.87 33.87 -14.92
C MET A 991 10.42 34.23 -15.28
N GLN A 992 9.48 34.13 -14.34
CA GLN A 992 8.10 34.57 -14.51
C GLN A 992 8.00 36.07 -14.78
N GLN A 993 8.80 36.89 -14.10
CA GLN A 993 8.89 38.33 -14.36
C GLN A 993 9.46 38.61 -15.74
N LEU A 994 10.53 37.91 -16.14
CA LEU A 994 11.15 38.06 -17.45
C LEU A 994 10.15 37.74 -18.57
N ALA A 995 9.35 36.69 -18.41
CA ALA A 995 8.30 36.31 -19.35
C ALA A 995 7.26 37.43 -19.57
N THR A 996 7.00 38.29 -18.59
CA THR A 996 6.09 39.44 -18.77
C THR A 996 6.61 40.51 -19.73
N PHE A 997 7.93 40.55 -19.97
CA PHE A 997 8.56 41.45 -20.93
C PHE A 997 8.61 40.85 -22.34
N GLU A 998 8.34 39.55 -22.48
CA GLU A 998 8.38 38.86 -23.75
C GLU A 998 7.10 39.14 -24.55
N THR A 999 7.29 39.57 -25.80
CA THR A 999 6.19 39.89 -26.71
C THR A 999 5.80 38.72 -27.59
N ASP A 1000 6.66 37.70 -27.68
CA ASP A 1000 6.36 36.43 -28.33
C ASP A 1000 5.71 35.44 -27.35
N GLU A 1001 4.51 34.96 -27.71
CA GLU A 1001 3.73 34.08 -26.84
C GLU A 1001 4.40 32.72 -26.57
N ALA A 1002 5.19 32.21 -27.52
CA ALA A 1002 5.85 30.92 -27.38
C ALA A 1002 7.08 31.03 -26.47
N GLU A 1003 7.88 32.09 -26.62
CA GLU A 1003 9.02 32.38 -25.73
C GLU A 1003 8.57 32.81 -24.33
N ARG A 1004 7.38 33.40 -24.20
CA ARG A 1004 6.73 33.70 -22.90
C ARG A 1004 6.28 32.45 -22.14
N GLN A 1005 5.91 31.38 -22.86
CA GLN A 1005 5.47 30.10 -22.30
C GLN A 1005 6.64 29.17 -21.92
N GLU A 1006 7.78 29.31 -22.60
CA GLU A 1006 9.04 28.59 -22.32
C GLU A 1006 9.70 29.07 -21.02
#